data_AF-A0AAN5I9X9-F1
#
_entry.id   AF-A0AAN5I9X9-F1
#
_cell.length_a   1.000
_cell.length_b   1.000
_cell.length_c   1.000
_cell.angle_alpha   90.00
_cell.angle_beta   90.00
_cell.angle_gamma   90.00
#
_symmetry.space_group_name_H-M   'P 1'
#
loop_
_entity.id
_entity.type
_entity.pdbx_description
1 polymer ?
#
loop_
_entity_poly.entity_id
_entity_poly.type
_entity_poly.pdbx_seq_one_letter_code
_entity_poly.pdbx_strand_id
1 'polypeptide(L)'
;GQKLWLGLQWTSEGWVRDDGTTMPVTVSRWDGGKEPDGSDGKTCAYFDPNAVNGYWFAEDCSIKYRAVCQKHMYNNDNAPSSIVDDDLAPGKCYLSVRVSEDAPAWRGCDVEVRVQSDLNIEFGFVDGLRKDSPHPVANVDSNSNRAVSSISIGEGRTDLSVLQHVLLRADSNQNLLLEAATFSYRFGCSYECYSQPLNCDLTNGQDFSVVHIGEDDTGNTFQRYSTSLCYEWHMCANSGVYSNGACLCPDYWTGENCQTPLCQNGGHLNEDGRSCRCTEGFGGDVCQFAQCHQNSHTHFSNDDKVLALIIEKSENTAASIRDIANNFQQLVDAIAAKESKWITTFILHTFTLSGSVDDTVVLKDVEDVITHLNQFADEAATMMGSCQQPLWEAVHGLFDVFISFLKGSEVLIISASSPLDADQATVLSTMELFDEGAPTVDFVHIDGVCEAESWMRDLEYFYWFFESTGGTMFRVEPATTAEGLIGFVPTRYAASLLTFQDGSNCQQNTMYIQVDTRIKQVYVTVGGKAGSISVIDPLGGQVQPTTIYASDEQRLWLIEPEYPGIYAVTISSQSQLCFPAIYGHGGAQVFLGFIQDTSTSDKPLPYAVYGRENFPVFHIMDRHDEEGPIAPVETLYFANIYVQTLWGTMGKMYDTDIDRRVGCSFEYIGKGFRCSSTDEMLLIMASGVDDNNQPFNRESIAWCKEADEPPHQPA
;
A
#
# COMPACT_ATOMS: atom_id res chain seq x y z
N GLY A 1 -43.20 6.31 42.18
CA GLY A 1 -43.24 4.87 42.50
C GLY A 1 -44.63 4.45 42.93
N GLN A 2 -44.88 3.14 43.02
CA GLN A 2 -46.20 2.58 43.33
C GLN A 2 -46.33 2.24 44.83
N LYS A 3 -47.56 2.33 45.36
CA LYS A 3 -47.87 1.99 46.76
C LYS A 3 -47.89 0.48 46.97
N LEU A 4 -47.27 0.01 48.05
CA LEU A 4 -47.07 -1.41 48.34
C LEU A 4 -47.50 -1.74 49.78
N TRP A 5 -48.27 -2.82 49.98
CA TRP A 5 -48.56 -3.31 51.33
C TRP A 5 -47.28 -3.84 52.00
N LEU A 6 -47.02 -3.44 53.24
CA LEU A 6 -45.84 -3.85 54.02
C LEU A 6 -46.04 -5.16 54.79
N GLY A 7 -47.26 -5.69 54.83
CA GLY A 7 -47.59 -6.88 55.62
C GLY A 7 -47.49 -6.64 57.14
N LEU A 8 -47.88 -5.44 57.56
CA LEU A 8 -47.91 -5.00 58.96
C LEU A 8 -49.34 -4.64 59.36
N GLN A 9 -49.76 -5.13 60.52
CA GLN A 9 -51.06 -4.88 61.10
C GLN A 9 -50.95 -4.38 62.54
N TRP A 10 -51.75 -3.39 62.92
CA TRP A 10 -51.83 -2.91 64.29
C TRP A 10 -52.68 -3.85 65.16
N THR A 11 -52.15 -4.19 66.33
CA THR A 11 -52.82 -4.99 67.37
C THR A 11 -52.71 -4.30 68.73
N SER A 12 -53.32 -4.89 69.77
CA SER A 12 -53.19 -4.39 71.15
C SER A 12 -51.76 -4.41 71.70
N GLU A 13 -50.84 -5.14 71.05
CA GLU A 13 -49.43 -5.25 71.42
C GLU A 13 -48.52 -4.39 70.53
N GLY A 14 -49.10 -3.60 69.61
CA GLY A 14 -48.40 -2.76 68.64
C GLY A 14 -48.50 -3.29 67.21
N TRP A 15 -47.65 -2.77 66.31
CA TRP A 15 -47.55 -3.26 64.93
C TRP A 15 -46.88 -4.63 64.89
N VAL A 16 -47.61 -5.62 64.37
CA VAL A 16 -47.14 -6.99 64.13
C VAL A 16 -47.12 -7.28 62.65
N ARG A 17 -46.27 -8.22 62.24
CA ARG A 17 -46.29 -8.76 60.87
C ARG A 17 -47.49 -9.68 60.67
N ASP A 18 -47.79 -9.97 59.41
CA ASP A 18 -48.84 -10.93 59.03
C ASP A 18 -48.64 -12.35 59.62
N ASP A 19 -47.42 -12.70 60.05
CA ASP A 19 -47.09 -13.95 60.76
C ASP A 19 -47.32 -13.89 62.29
N GLY A 20 -47.80 -12.75 62.81
CA GLY A 20 -48.07 -12.51 64.22
C GLY A 20 -46.87 -12.08 65.06
N THR A 21 -45.68 -11.91 64.47
CA THR A 21 -44.49 -11.47 65.20
C THR A 21 -44.48 -9.95 65.40
N THR A 22 -44.25 -9.51 66.65
CA THR A 22 -44.08 -8.09 66.96
C THR A 22 -42.77 -7.58 66.37
N MET A 23 -42.83 -6.53 65.56
CA MET A 23 -41.65 -5.91 64.97
C MET A 23 -41.42 -4.54 65.61
N PRO A 24 -40.20 -4.23 66.11
CA PRO A 24 -39.88 -2.88 66.54
C PRO A 24 -39.89 -1.95 65.32
N VAL A 25 -40.99 -1.22 65.15
CA VAL A 25 -41.14 -0.23 64.08
C VAL A 25 -40.35 1.01 64.43
N THR A 26 -39.52 1.49 63.49
CA THR A 26 -38.76 2.73 63.71
C THR A 26 -39.63 3.92 63.39
N VAL A 27 -39.94 4.75 64.39
CA VAL A 27 -40.79 5.95 64.28
C VAL A 27 -40.39 6.88 63.13
N SER A 28 -39.10 6.92 62.77
CA SER A 28 -38.57 7.71 61.65
C SER A 28 -39.00 7.25 60.25
N ARG A 29 -39.60 6.06 60.11
CA ARG A 29 -40.07 5.53 58.82
C ARG A 29 -41.52 5.91 58.53
N TRP A 30 -42.31 6.20 59.56
CA TRP A 30 -43.70 6.64 59.44
C TRP A 30 -43.79 8.09 58.98
N ASP A 31 -44.78 8.39 58.15
CA ASP A 31 -45.01 9.76 57.69
C ASP A 31 -45.22 10.73 58.86
N GLY A 32 -44.53 11.86 58.80
CA GLY A 32 -44.53 12.86 59.86
C GLY A 32 -43.78 12.45 61.13
N GLY A 33 -43.05 11.32 61.12
CA GLY A 33 -42.24 10.87 62.25
C GLY A 33 -43.06 10.49 63.48
N LYS A 34 -44.28 10.00 63.29
CA LYS A 34 -45.16 9.53 64.36
C LYS A 34 -45.75 8.17 64.00
N GLU A 35 -45.56 7.19 64.88
CA GLU A 35 -46.17 5.87 64.76
C GLU A 35 -47.70 5.95 64.96
N PRO A 36 -48.52 5.47 64.00
CA PRO A 36 -49.96 5.42 64.17
C PRO A 36 -50.35 4.35 65.19
N ASP A 37 -51.36 4.65 66.02
CA ASP A 37 -51.82 3.79 67.12
C ASP A 37 -53.12 3.03 66.79
N GLY A 38 -53.51 3.00 65.51
CA GLY A 38 -54.69 2.33 64.98
C GLY A 38 -56.04 2.85 65.49
N SER A 39 -56.08 3.92 66.29
CA SER A 39 -57.30 4.46 66.89
C SER A 39 -58.29 5.07 65.89
N ASP A 40 -57.79 5.40 64.69
CA ASP A 40 -58.55 5.96 63.57
C ASP A 40 -59.10 4.88 62.60
N GLY A 41 -58.94 3.59 62.93
CA GLY A 41 -59.37 2.46 62.11
C GLY A 41 -58.38 2.07 61.01
N LYS A 42 -57.25 2.77 60.88
CA LYS A 42 -56.20 2.47 59.91
C LYS A 42 -55.21 1.50 60.53
N THR A 43 -55.51 0.21 60.39
CA THR A 43 -54.75 -0.85 61.07
C THR A 43 -53.77 -1.58 60.17
N CYS A 44 -53.59 -1.22 58.90
CA CYS A 44 -52.59 -1.85 58.02
C CYS A 44 -51.57 -0.84 57.51
N ALA A 45 -50.30 -1.23 57.39
CA ALA A 45 -49.23 -0.33 56.94
C ALA A 45 -48.89 -0.53 55.46
N TYR A 46 -48.81 0.55 54.69
CA TYR A 46 -48.33 0.54 53.31
C TYR A 46 -47.13 1.48 53.13
N PHE A 47 -46.32 1.17 52.13
CA PHE A 47 -45.18 1.96 51.68
C PHE A 47 -45.56 2.85 50.50
N ASP A 48 -45.26 4.15 50.58
CA ASP A 48 -45.33 5.09 49.45
C ASP A 48 -43.94 5.62 49.11
N PRO A 49 -43.34 5.23 47.97
CA PRO A 49 -42.02 5.69 47.57
C PRO A 49 -41.96 7.17 47.19
N ASN A 50 -43.09 7.87 47.06
CA ASN A 50 -43.11 9.29 46.69
C ASN A 50 -43.25 10.24 47.90
N ALA A 51 -43.36 9.69 49.11
CA ALA A 51 -43.51 10.47 50.31
C ALA A 51 -42.18 11.09 50.76
N VAL A 52 -42.24 12.29 51.35
CA VAL A 52 -41.06 13.12 51.64
C VAL A 52 -40.64 13.05 53.12
N ASN A 53 -41.58 12.79 54.04
CA ASN A 53 -41.36 12.87 55.49
C ASN A 53 -41.56 11.53 56.19
N GLY A 54 -41.06 10.46 55.58
CA GLY A 54 -41.35 9.08 55.96
C GLY A 54 -42.00 8.36 54.78
N TYR A 55 -41.83 7.05 54.72
CA TYR A 55 -42.31 6.25 53.58
C TYR A 55 -43.44 5.30 53.98
N TRP A 56 -43.75 5.17 55.28
CA TRP A 56 -44.74 4.24 55.80
C TRP A 56 -45.98 4.98 56.26
N PHE A 57 -47.15 4.46 55.91
CA PHE A 57 -48.45 5.06 56.18
C PHE A 57 -49.41 4.00 56.69
N ALA A 58 -50.28 4.37 57.62
CA ALA A 58 -51.38 3.50 58.03
C ALA A 58 -52.58 3.75 57.10
N GLU A 59 -53.30 2.68 56.77
CA GLU A 59 -54.55 2.73 56.01
C GLU A 59 -55.51 1.63 56.46
N ASP A 60 -56.78 1.79 56.06
CA ASP A 60 -57.77 0.73 56.16
C ASP A 60 -57.31 -0.49 55.35
N CYS A 61 -57.29 -1.66 56.02
CA CYS A 61 -56.87 -2.94 55.44
C CYS A 61 -57.71 -3.40 54.24
N SER A 62 -58.89 -2.83 54.03
CA SER A 62 -59.75 -3.15 52.88
C SER A 62 -59.28 -2.50 51.57
N ILE A 63 -58.37 -1.52 51.62
CA ILE A 63 -57.82 -0.87 50.44
C ILE A 63 -56.84 -1.81 49.70
N LYS A 64 -56.88 -1.80 48.36
CA LYS A 64 -56.05 -2.69 47.55
C LYS A 64 -54.78 -1.98 47.06
N TYR A 65 -53.63 -2.35 47.61
CA TYR A 65 -52.30 -2.01 47.09
C TYR A 65 -51.57 -3.25 46.56
N ARG A 66 -50.47 -3.05 45.82
CA ARG A 66 -49.62 -4.17 45.35
C ARG A 66 -48.97 -4.84 46.56
N ALA A 67 -48.76 -6.15 46.53
CA ALA A 67 -48.07 -6.89 47.58
C ALA A 67 -46.87 -7.63 47.00
N VAL A 68 -45.77 -7.70 47.74
CA VAL A 68 -44.63 -8.56 47.44
C VAL A 68 -44.64 -9.67 48.48
N CYS A 69 -44.85 -10.91 48.04
CA CYS A 69 -44.71 -12.08 48.90
C CYS A 69 -43.28 -12.60 48.75
N GLN A 70 -42.44 -12.38 49.77
CA GLN A 70 -41.10 -12.94 49.85
C GLN A 70 -41.04 -13.86 51.07
N LYS A 71 -40.76 -15.16 50.87
CA LYS A 71 -40.73 -16.15 51.96
C LYS A 71 -39.56 -15.90 52.94
N HIS A 72 -38.41 -15.45 52.43
CA HIS A 72 -37.21 -15.15 53.22
C HIS A 72 -36.76 -13.72 52.95
N MET A 73 -36.82 -12.83 53.95
CA MET A 73 -36.32 -11.46 53.83
C MET A 73 -34.83 -11.39 54.15
N TYR A 74 -34.10 -10.51 53.48
CA TYR A 74 -32.74 -10.20 53.91
C TYR A 74 -32.75 -9.49 55.27
N ASN A 75 -31.85 -9.90 56.16
CA ASN A 75 -31.57 -9.17 57.40
C ASN A 75 -30.81 -7.87 57.08
N ASN A 76 -30.51 -7.08 58.11
CA ASN A 76 -29.82 -5.79 57.95
C ASN A 76 -28.41 -5.89 57.34
N ASP A 77 -27.83 -7.10 57.25
CA ASP A 77 -26.52 -7.37 56.66
C ASP A 77 -26.63 -7.94 55.24
N ASN A 78 -27.80 -7.84 54.60
CA ASN A 78 -28.11 -8.48 53.31
C ASN A 78 -27.95 -10.01 53.31
N ALA A 79 -28.05 -10.67 54.48
CA ALA A 79 -28.08 -12.12 54.57
C ALA A 79 -29.53 -12.63 54.64
N PRO A 80 -29.92 -13.65 53.86
CA PRO A 80 -31.30 -14.13 53.84
C PRO A 80 -31.73 -14.68 55.21
N SER A 81 -32.95 -14.39 55.64
CA SER A 81 -33.52 -14.87 56.90
C SER A 81 -33.73 -16.37 56.85
N SER A 82 -32.70 -17.12 57.27
CA SER A 82 -32.61 -18.58 57.31
C SER A 82 -33.08 -19.26 56.02
N ILE A 83 -32.13 -19.56 55.13
CA ILE A 83 -32.32 -20.64 54.15
C ILE A 83 -31.92 -21.91 54.91
N VAL A 84 -32.89 -22.73 55.29
CA VAL A 84 -32.62 -24.11 55.74
C VAL A 84 -32.79 -25.03 54.53
N ASP A 85 -32.01 -26.11 54.46
CA ASP A 85 -31.86 -27.02 53.30
C ASP A 85 -33.15 -27.70 52.77
N ASP A 86 -34.35 -27.30 53.19
CA ASP A 86 -35.61 -27.99 52.86
C ASP A 86 -36.81 -27.04 52.59
N ASP A 87 -36.58 -25.75 52.30
CA ASP A 87 -37.69 -24.80 52.14
C ASP A 87 -38.50 -24.93 50.84
N LEU A 88 -37.93 -25.57 49.81
CA LEU A 88 -38.57 -26.02 48.58
C LEU A 88 -38.01 -27.38 48.19
N ALA A 89 -38.86 -28.42 48.22
CA ALA A 89 -38.44 -29.76 47.84
C ALA A 89 -37.94 -29.80 46.38
N PRO A 90 -36.85 -30.55 46.08
CA PRO A 90 -36.41 -30.76 44.71
C PRO A 90 -37.55 -31.31 43.84
N GLY A 91 -37.75 -30.71 42.66
CA GLY A 91 -38.78 -31.15 41.73
C GLY A 91 -39.35 -30.03 40.86
N LYS A 92 -40.39 -30.38 40.09
CA LYS A 92 -41.09 -29.42 39.23
C LYS A 92 -42.18 -28.72 40.02
N CYS A 93 -42.02 -27.41 40.23
CA CYS A 93 -43.08 -26.57 40.76
C CYS A 93 -43.94 -26.01 39.63
N TYR A 94 -45.26 -26.00 39.82
CA TYR A 94 -46.21 -25.40 38.89
C TYR A 94 -46.89 -24.22 39.59
N LEU A 95 -46.86 -23.04 38.96
CA LEU A 95 -47.57 -21.86 39.40
C LEU A 95 -48.64 -21.50 38.36
N SER A 96 -49.86 -21.24 38.82
CA SER A 96 -50.93 -20.71 37.98
C SER A 96 -51.27 -19.30 38.44
N VAL A 97 -51.08 -18.32 37.55
CA VAL A 97 -51.43 -16.91 37.81
C VAL A 97 -52.68 -16.56 37.03
N ARG A 98 -53.68 -15.96 37.71
CA ARG A 98 -54.91 -15.46 37.09
C ARG A 98 -55.06 -13.98 37.38
N VAL A 99 -55.22 -13.17 36.34
CA VAL A 99 -55.49 -11.72 36.46
C VAL A 99 -57.00 -11.49 36.57
N SER A 100 -57.40 -10.51 37.39
CA SER A 100 -58.79 -10.09 37.58
C SER A 100 -59.45 -9.67 36.26
N GLU A 101 -60.73 -10.02 36.08
CA GLU A 101 -61.52 -9.69 34.88
C GLU A 101 -61.87 -8.19 34.77
N ASP A 102 -61.71 -7.42 35.85
CA ASP A 102 -62.18 -6.02 35.95
C ASP A 102 -61.12 -4.94 35.58
N ALA A 103 -60.01 -5.30 34.92
CA ALA A 103 -58.96 -4.34 34.56
C ALA A 103 -59.28 -3.56 33.25
N PRO A 104 -59.41 -2.21 33.24
CA PRO A 104 -59.99 -1.50 32.10
C PRO A 104 -59.07 -1.24 30.88
N ALA A 105 -57.78 -1.60 30.89
CA ALA A 105 -56.88 -1.21 29.80
C ALA A 105 -55.78 -2.22 29.40
N TRP A 106 -55.35 -3.13 30.28
CA TRP A 106 -54.39 -4.19 29.94
C TRP A 106 -54.85 -5.52 30.54
N ARG A 107 -55.01 -6.53 29.68
CA ARG A 107 -55.45 -7.88 30.04
C ARG A 107 -54.30 -8.88 30.13
N GLY A 108 -53.05 -8.42 30.07
CA GLY A 108 -51.86 -9.27 30.17
C GLY A 108 -51.50 -9.60 31.62
N CYS A 109 -50.63 -10.58 31.78
CA CYS A 109 -49.88 -10.84 33.00
C CYS A 109 -48.41 -10.96 32.61
N ASP A 110 -47.53 -10.32 33.37
CA ASP A 110 -46.10 -10.60 33.33
C ASP A 110 -45.77 -11.41 34.58
N VAL A 111 -45.05 -12.52 34.42
CA VAL A 111 -44.72 -13.45 35.51
C VAL A 111 -43.24 -13.75 35.40
N GLU A 112 -42.49 -13.23 36.36
CA GLU A 112 -41.08 -13.56 36.52
C GLU A 112 -40.91 -14.52 37.70
N VAL A 113 -40.24 -15.66 37.45
CA VAL A 113 -39.89 -16.63 38.49
C VAL A 113 -38.38 -16.57 38.69
N ARG A 114 -37.95 -16.10 39.85
CA ARG A 114 -36.53 -16.07 40.25
C ARG A 114 -36.27 -17.12 41.32
N VAL A 115 -35.09 -17.70 41.29
CA VAL A 115 -34.58 -18.59 42.33
C VAL A 115 -33.36 -17.94 42.99
N GLN A 116 -33.29 -17.99 44.32
CA GLN A 116 -32.07 -17.73 45.07
C GLN A 116 -31.43 -19.09 45.35
N SER A 117 -30.27 -19.34 44.76
CA SER A 117 -29.57 -20.61 44.85
C SER A 117 -28.07 -20.35 44.79
N ASP A 118 -27.30 -21.15 45.53
CA ASP A 118 -25.84 -21.11 45.47
C ASP A 118 -25.32 -21.58 44.10
N LEU A 119 -26.11 -22.35 43.34
CA LEU A 119 -25.74 -22.83 42.01
C LEU A 119 -25.96 -21.74 40.95
N ASN A 120 -24.85 -21.24 40.40
CA ASN A 120 -24.80 -20.23 39.35
C ASN A 120 -24.20 -20.77 38.05
N ILE A 121 -24.62 -20.19 36.92
CA ILE A 121 -24.10 -20.52 35.59
C ILE A 121 -23.71 -19.23 34.88
N GLU A 122 -22.46 -19.17 34.46
CA GLU A 122 -21.94 -18.16 33.55
C GLU A 122 -21.81 -18.78 32.16
N PHE A 123 -22.22 -18.07 31.11
CA PHE A 123 -22.15 -18.61 29.76
C PHE A 123 -21.95 -17.52 28.69
N GLY A 124 -21.56 -17.98 27.50
CA GLY A 124 -21.68 -17.22 26.26
C GLY A 124 -21.39 -18.13 25.06
N PHE A 125 -21.16 -17.52 23.90
CA PHE A 125 -20.98 -18.22 22.63
C PHE A 125 -19.55 -18.08 22.09
N VAL A 126 -19.06 -19.16 21.48
CA VAL A 126 -17.83 -19.19 20.69
C VAL A 126 -18.08 -19.93 19.39
N ASP A 127 -17.33 -19.60 18.34
CA ASP A 127 -17.38 -20.26 17.03
C ASP A 127 -16.28 -21.32 16.85
N GLY A 128 -15.41 -21.51 17.85
CA GLY A 128 -14.24 -22.40 17.80
C GLY A 128 -13.94 -23.12 19.11
N LEU A 129 -13.58 -24.40 19.04
CA LEU A 129 -13.36 -25.27 20.21
C LEU A 129 -12.26 -24.79 21.17
N ARG A 130 -11.28 -24.04 20.66
CA ARG A 130 -10.11 -23.54 21.42
C ARG A 130 -10.32 -22.13 21.99
N LYS A 131 -11.42 -21.45 21.66
CA LYS A 131 -11.73 -20.11 22.20
C LYS A 131 -12.29 -20.26 23.62
N ASP A 132 -11.77 -19.46 24.56
CA ASP A 132 -12.20 -19.44 25.97
C ASP A 132 -12.66 -18.04 26.43
N SER A 133 -12.79 -17.11 25.48
CA SER A 133 -13.35 -15.77 25.71
C SER A 133 -14.69 -15.71 24.96
N PRO A 134 -15.81 -16.06 25.61
CA PRO A 134 -17.09 -16.10 24.94
C PRO A 134 -17.71 -14.72 24.73
N HIS A 135 -18.53 -14.62 23.70
CA HIS A 135 -19.34 -13.44 23.43
C HIS A 135 -20.77 -13.65 23.99
N PRO A 136 -21.45 -12.61 24.52
CA PRO A 136 -22.82 -12.75 25.05
C PRO A 136 -23.88 -13.05 23.97
N VAL A 137 -23.52 -12.98 22.69
CA VAL A 137 -24.41 -13.21 21.54
C VAL A 137 -23.78 -14.21 20.56
N ALA A 138 -24.61 -14.97 19.87
CA ALA A 138 -24.18 -15.93 18.84
C ALA A 138 -24.04 -15.24 17.47
N ASN A 139 -23.12 -15.72 16.62
CA ASN A 139 -22.91 -15.16 15.28
C ASN A 139 -23.87 -15.82 14.28
N VAL A 140 -24.75 -15.05 13.65
CA VAL A 140 -25.74 -15.60 12.70
C VAL A 140 -25.10 -16.23 11.45
N ASP A 141 -23.92 -15.78 11.03
CA ASP A 141 -23.21 -16.32 9.85
C ASP A 141 -22.37 -17.57 10.16
N SER A 142 -22.31 -17.97 11.43
CA SER A 142 -21.50 -19.12 11.86
C SER A 142 -22.34 -20.38 11.97
N ASN A 143 -21.92 -21.42 11.24
CA ASN A 143 -22.45 -22.78 11.41
C ASN A 143 -21.75 -23.55 12.56
N SER A 144 -20.91 -22.89 13.34
CA SER A 144 -20.10 -23.50 14.40
C SER A 144 -20.27 -22.85 15.77
N ASN A 145 -21.32 -22.04 15.98
CA ASN A 145 -21.62 -21.48 17.29
C ASN A 145 -21.74 -22.58 18.34
N ARG A 146 -21.15 -22.36 19.51
CA ARG A 146 -21.20 -23.28 20.65
C ARG A 146 -21.44 -22.46 21.90
N ALA A 147 -22.39 -22.88 22.71
CA ALA A 147 -22.51 -22.37 24.07
C ALA A 147 -21.34 -22.92 24.90
N VAL A 148 -20.60 -22.04 25.56
CA VAL A 148 -19.63 -22.42 26.58
C VAL A 148 -20.07 -21.86 27.91
N SER A 149 -19.93 -22.67 28.96
CA SER A 149 -20.51 -22.37 30.26
C SER A 149 -19.56 -22.78 31.39
N SER A 150 -19.64 -22.07 32.51
CA SER A 150 -19.04 -22.47 33.78
C SER A 150 -20.11 -22.61 34.85
N ILE A 151 -19.96 -23.61 35.72
CA ILE A 151 -20.88 -23.88 36.83
C ILE A 151 -20.19 -23.67 38.18
N SER A 152 -20.82 -22.90 39.07
CA SER A 152 -20.31 -22.60 40.40
C SER A 152 -21.36 -22.86 41.48
N ILE A 153 -20.89 -23.19 42.68
CA ILE A 153 -21.67 -23.24 43.92
C ILE A 153 -21.06 -22.24 44.89
N GLY A 154 -21.81 -21.21 45.27
CA GLY A 154 -21.30 -20.09 46.06
C GLY A 154 -20.26 -19.28 45.28
N GLU A 155 -19.11 -19.02 45.90
CA GLU A 155 -17.99 -18.27 45.27
C GLU A 155 -17.03 -19.16 44.45
N GLY A 156 -17.24 -20.48 44.45
CA GLY A 156 -16.31 -21.45 43.87
C GLY A 156 -16.91 -22.26 42.73
N ARG A 157 -16.08 -22.58 41.73
CA ARG A 157 -16.43 -23.55 40.68
C ARG A 157 -16.65 -24.94 41.28
N THR A 158 -17.62 -25.69 40.75
CA THR A 158 -17.94 -27.05 41.22
C THR A 158 -17.57 -28.11 40.18
N ASP A 159 -17.02 -29.23 40.65
CA ASP A 159 -16.84 -30.46 39.86
C ASP A 159 -17.91 -31.52 40.18
N LEU A 160 -18.80 -31.24 41.14
CA LEU A 160 -19.84 -32.16 41.60
C LEU A 160 -21.13 -32.02 40.81
N SER A 161 -21.39 -30.83 40.25
CA SER A 161 -22.54 -30.57 39.40
C SER A 161 -22.15 -30.63 37.93
N VAL A 162 -23.05 -31.11 37.08
CA VAL A 162 -22.78 -31.31 35.64
C VAL A 162 -23.82 -30.62 34.78
N LEU A 163 -23.36 -29.93 33.73
CA LEU A 163 -24.22 -29.47 32.65
C LEU A 163 -24.37 -30.56 31.60
N GLN A 164 -25.62 -30.85 31.22
CA GLN A 164 -25.94 -31.93 30.30
C GLN A 164 -26.44 -31.38 28.95
N HIS A 165 -27.34 -30.39 28.98
CA HIS A 165 -27.98 -29.86 27.78
C HIS A 165 -28.07 -28.34 27.80
N VAL A 166 -28.01 -27.75 26.61
CA VAL A 166 -28.43 -26.38 26.32
C VAL A 166 -29.54 -26.41 25.29
N LEU A 167 -30.63 -25.69 25.56
CA LEU A 167 -31.75 -25.52 24.64
C LEU A 167 -31.88 -24.05 24.27
N LEU A 168 -32.05 -23.76 22.98
CA LEU A 168 -32.45 -22.47 22.49
C LEU A 168 -33.97 -22.47 22.29
N ARG A 169 -34.69 -21.52 22.89
CA ARG A 169 -36.15 -21.40 22.77
C ARG A 169 -36.54 -20.03 22.29
N ALA A 170 -37.64 -19.92 21.56
CA ALA A 170 -38.15 -18.63 21.13
C ALA A 170 -38.58 -17.81 22.36
N ASP A 171 -38.11 -16.57 22.47
CA ASP A 171 -38.47 -15.71 23.59
C ASP A 171 -39.98 -15.37 23.57
N SER A 172 -40.53 -15.16 22.37
CA SER A 172 -41.97 -14.91 22.14
C SER A 172 -42.87 -16.13 22.41
N ASN A 173 -42.32 -17.35 22.46
CA ASN A 173 -43.06 -18.56 22.77
C ASN A 173 -42.13 -19.61 23.39
N GLN A 174 -42.05 -19.64 24.71
CA GLN A 174 -41.17 -20.53 25.47
C GLN A 174 -41.45 -22.04 25.28
N ASN A 175 -42.53 -22.41 24.58
CA ASN A 175 -42.83 -23.79 24.18
C ASN A 175 -42.22 -24.18 22.82
N LEU A 176 -41.76 -23.21 22.03
CA LEU A 176 -41.08 -23.44 20.76
C LEU A 176 -39.59 -23.66 21.02
N LEU A 177 -39.16 -24.91 20.89
CA LEU A 177 -37.74 -25.27 20.83
C LEU A 177 -37.18 -24.87 19.47
N LEU A 178 -36.14 -24.04 19.46
CA LEU A 178 -35.41 -23.64 18.26
C LEU A 178 -34.29 -24.64 17.97
N GLU A 179 -33.44 -24.90 18.95
CA GLU A 179 -32.30 -25.81 18.82
C GLU A 179 -31.94 -26.44 20.18
N ALA A 180 -31.24 -27.58 20.17
CA ALA A 180 -30.76 -28.24 21.39
C ALA A 180 -29.40 -28.90 21.16
N ALA A 181 -28.50 -28.78 22.14
CA ALA A 181 -27.20 -29.44 22.12
C ALA A 181 -26.85 -30.07 23.47
N THR A 182 -26.00 -31.10 23.44
CA THR A 182 -25.39 -31.68 24.64
C THR A 182 -24.11 -30.94 25.00
N PHE A 183 -23.83 -30.81 26.30
CA PHE A 183 -22.56 -30.32 26.80
C PHE A 183 -21.51 -31.44 26.86
N SER A 184 -20.25 -31.03 26.84
CA SER A 184 -19.05 -31.84 27.07
C SER A 184 -18.03 -31.00 27.84
N TYR A 185 -17.03 -31.66 28.44
CA TYR A 185 -16.03 -30.99 29.29
C TYR A 185 -14.76 -30.60 28.52
N ARG A 186 -14.19 -29.44 28.84
CA ARG A 186 -12.91 -28.92 28.36
C ARG A 186 -11.95 -28.73 29.53
N PHE A 187 -10.81 -29.38 29.45
CA PHE A 187 -9.77 -29.29 30.46
C PHE A 187 -8.95 -28.00 30.31
N GLY A 188 -8.76 -27.26 31.41
CA GLY A 188 -7.90 -26.06 31.46
C GLY A 188 -8.55 -24.77 30.94
N CYS A 189 -9.84 -24.80 30.62
CA CYS A 189 -10.61 -23.62 30.21
C CYS A 189 -11.35 -22.99 31.41
N SER A 190 -11.50 -21.66 31.36
CA SER A 190 -12.32 -20.86 32.27
C SER A 190 -13.80 -21.22 32.13
N TYR A 191 -14.26 -21.46 30.89
CA TYR A 191 -15.58 -22.03 30.59
C TYR A 191 -15.44 -23.50 30.24
N GLU A 192 -15.58 -24.36 31.23
CA GLU A 192 -15.27 -25.78 31.12
C GLU A 192 -16.30 -26.62 30.38
N CYS A 193 -17.55 -26.18 30.32
CA CYS A 193 -18.57 -26.87 29.55
C CYS A 193 -18.64 -26.26 28.14
N TYR A 194 -18.74 -27.09 27.11
CA TYR A 194 -18.98 -26.64 25.73
C TYR A 194 -20.04 -27.50 25.04
N SER A 195 -20.89 -26.87 24.23
CA SER A 195 -21.95 -27.56 23.50
C SER A 195 -21.46 -28.12 22.16
N GLN A 196 -22.25 -29.05 21.60
CA GLN A 196 -22.25 -29.29 20.15
C GLN A 196 -22.59 -27.99 19.37
N PRO A 197 -22.25 -27.90 18.07
CA PRO A 197 -22.62 -26.74 17.26
C PRO A 197 -24.13 -26.47 17.32
N LEU A 198 -24.48 -25.19 17.43
CA LEU A 198 -25.83 -24.65 17.43
C LEU A 198 -25.97 -23.75 16.20
N ASN A 199 -27.14 -23.77 15.55
CA ASN A 199 -27.41 -22.88 14.42
C ASN A 199 -28.42 -21.79 14.83
N CYS A 200 -28.11 -20.55 14.41
CA CYS A 200 -28.94 -19.37 14.60
C CYS A 200 -30.06 -19.20 13.55
N ASP A 201 -30.09 -19.99 12.48
CA ASP A 201 -31.01 -19.84 11.33
C ASP A 201 -32.49 -19.72 11.74
N LEU A 202 -32.89 -20.48 12.77
CA LEU A 202 -34.29 -20.53 13.24
C LEU A 202 -34.70 -19.33 14.11
N THR A 203 -33.74 -18.46 14.47
CA THR A 203 -33.99 -17.27 15.29
C THR A 203 -34.49 -16.07 14.47
N ASN A 204 -34.21 -16.02 13.16
CA ASN A 204 -34.49 -14.87 12.29
C ASN A 204 -34.05 -13.51 12.90
N GLY A 205 -32.92 -13.48 13.62
CA GLY A 205 -32.40 -12.26 14.26
C GLY A 205 -33.24 -11.75 15.44
N GLN A 206 -34.14 -12.56 15.99
CA GLN A 206 -34.91 -12.27 17.21
C GLN A 206 -34.19 -12.78 18.45
N ASP A 207 -34.52 -12.18 19.60
CA ASP A 207 -34.08 -12.66 20.90
C ASP A 207 -34.57 -14.10 21.15
N PHE A 208 -33.72 -14.90 21.77
CA PHE A 208 -34.03 -16.26 22.17
C PHE A 208 -33.54 -16.51 23.58
N SER A 209 -34.13 -17.53 24.19
CA SER A 209 -33.80 -17.91 25.54
C SER A 209 -32.88 -19.12 25.55
N VAL A 210 -31.84 -19.05 26.38
CA VAL A 210 -30.85 -20.09 26.58
C VAL A 210 -31.18 -20.83 27.86
N VAL A 211 -31.56 -22.09 27.71
CA VAL A 211 -31.99 -22.94 28.82
C VAL A 211 -30.92 -23.97 29.11
N HIS A 212 -30.23 -23.84 30.24
CA HIS A 212 -29.25 -24.79 30.71
C HIS A 212 -29.94 -25.84 31.58
N ILE A 213 -29.67 -27.12 31.30
CA ILE A 213 -30.19 -28.26 32.06
C ILE A 213 -28.99 -29.08 32.54
N GLY A 214 -29.01 -29.41 33.83
CA GLY A 214 -27.95 -30.17 34.46
C GLY A 214 -28.42 -30.89 35.71
N GLU A 215 -27.45 -31.49 36.40
CA GLU A 215 -27.62 -32.22 37.65
C GLU A 215 -26.73 -31.57 38.71
N ASP A 216 -27.30 -31.28 39.88
CA ASP A 216 -26.56 -30.71 41.01
C ASP A 216 -25.70 -31.76 41.73
N ASP A 217 -24.98 -31.35 42.78
CA ASP A 217 -24.09 -32.20 43.58
C ASP A 217 -24.83 -33.29 44.39
N THR A 218 -26.17 -33.23 44.45
CA THR A 218 -27.03 -34.21 45.12
C THR A 218 -27.76 -35.15 44.15
N GLY A 219 -27.55 -34.98 42.84
CA GLY A 219 -28.18 -35.80 41.81
C GLY A 219 -29.55 -35.28 41.35
N ASN A 220 -29.96 -34.07 41.76
CA ASN A 220 -31.24 -33.50 41.34
C ASN A 220 -31.07 -32.69 40.04
N THR A 221 -32.05 -32.82 39.14
CA THR A 221 -32.04 -32.06 37.89
C THR A 221 -32.40 -30.60 38.15
N PHE A 222 -31.63 -29.66 37.61
CA PHE A 222 -31.94 -28.23 37.64
C PHE A 222 -32.13 -27.65 36.23
N GLN A 223 -32.76 -26.48 36.19
CA GLN A 223 -32.85 -25.65 34.99
C GLN A 223 -32.44 -24.20 35.33
N ARG A 224 -31.71 -23.55 34.43
CA ARG A 224 -31.44 -22.10 34.48
C ARG A 224 -31.80 -21.46 33.15
N TYR A 225 -32.38 -20.27 33.22
CA TYR A 225 -32.88 -19.52 32.08
C TYR A 225 -32.07 -18.24 31.92
N SER A 226 -31.69 -17.94 30.68
CA SER A 226 -31.04 -16.69 30.29
C SER A 226 -31.52 -16.26 28.92
N THR A 227 -31.21 -15.05 28.51
CA THR A 227 -31.57 -14.52 27.18
C THR A 227 -30.32 -14.17 26.39
N SER A 228 -30.39 -14.31 25.07
CA SER A 228 -29.35 -13.93 24.13
C SER A 228 -30.00 -13.61 22.77
N LEU A 229 -29.20 -13.17 21.80
CA LEU A 229 -29.64 -12.88 20.44
C LEU A 229 -28.59 -13.37 19.44
N CYS A 230 -28.99 -13.49 18.17
CA CYS A 230 -28.07 -13.77 17.07
C CYS A 230 -27.76 -12.45 16.34
N TYR A 231 -26.49 -12.16 16.09
CA TYR A 231 -26.04 -10.91 15.48
C TYR A 231 -25.00 -11.17 14.38
N GLU A 232 -24.92 -10.28 13.39
CA GLU A 232 -24.00 -10.35 12.26
C GLU A 232 -22.65 -9.65 12.56
N TRP A 233 -21.51 -10.33 12.39
CA TRP A 233 -20.17 -9.78 12.67
C TRP A 233 -19.45 -9.35 11.38
N HIS A 234 -19.82 -8.23 10.77
CA HIS A 234 -19.35 -7.89 9.41
C HIS A 234 -18.07 -7.05 9.25
N MET A 235 -17.28 -6.77 10.30
CA MET A 235 -16.18 -5.81 10.17
C MET A 235 -14.79 -6.41 10.41
N CYS A 236 -14.09 -6.72 9.32
CA CYS A 236 -12.66 -7.03 9.32
C CYS A 236 -11.84 -5.75 9.03
N ALA A 237 -10.81 -5.50 9.84
CA ALA A 237 -9.86 -4.41 9.66
C ALA A 237 -8.73 -4.81 8.68
N ASN A 238 -7.93 -3.83 8.27
CA ASN A 238 -6.67 -4.01 7.53
C ASN A 238 -6.78 -4.96 6.33
N SER A 239 -7.84 -4.80 5.53
CA SER A 239 -8.11 -5.61 4.32
C SER A 239 -8.37 -7.10 4.58
N GLY A 240 -8.73 -7.48 5.81
CA GLY A 240 -9.22 -8.82 6.12
C GLY A 240 -10.51 -9.16 5.37
N VAL A 241 -10.66 -10.42 4.99
CA VAL A 241 -11.84 -10.91 4.27
C VAL A 241 -12.72 -11.70 5.22
N TYR A 242 -13.97 -11.27 5.39
CA TYR A 242 -14.93 -12.01 6.21
C TYR A 242 -15.39 -13.29 5.49
N SER A 243 -15.24 -14.44 6.14
CA SER A 243 -15.63 -15.74 5.58
C SER A 243 -15.98 -16.73 6.68
N ASN A 244 -17.16 -17.37 6.57
CA ASN A 244 -17.66 -18.40 7.50
C ASN A 244 -17.67 -17.96 8.99
N GLY A 245 -18.08 -16.73 9.27
CA GLY A 245 -18.20 -16.23 10.64
C GLY A 245 -16.90 -15.72 11.28
N ALA A 246 -15.79 -15.64 10.53
CA ALA A 246 -14.51 -15.13 11.01
C ALA A 246 -13.80 -14.25 9.95
N CYS A 247 -12.91 -13.36 10.40
CA CYS A 247 -12.03 -12.62 9.50
C CYS A 247 -10.79 -13.43 9.12
N LEU A 248 -10.56 -13.59 7.82
CA LEU A 248 -9.32 -14.10 7.25
C LEU A 248 -8.35 -12.94 7.10
N CYS A 249 -7.29 -12.94 7.92
CA CYS A 249 -6.33 -11.84 7.96
C CYS A 249 -5.28 -11.97 6.87
N PRO A 250 -4.93 -10.85 6.21
CA PRO A 250 -3.81 -10.83 5.29
C PRO A 250 -2.50 -10.93 6.05
N ASP A 251 -1.42 -11.08 5.30
CA ASP A 251 -0.07 -11.15 5.84
C ASP A 251 0.20 -9.97 6.78
N TYR A 252 0.91 -10.25 7.86
CA TYR A 252 1.27 -9.32 8.94
C TYR A 252 0.13 -8.85 9.86
N TRP A 253 -1.09 -9.37 9.74
CA TRP A 253 -2.19 -9.04 10.64
C TRP A 253 -2.77 -10.28 11.33
N THR A 254 -3.29 -10.07 12.54
CA THR A 254 -3.92 -11.10 13.36
C THR A 254 -5.03 -10.51 14.23
N GLY A 255 -5.68 -11.35 15.03
CA GLY A 255 -6.83 -10.98 15.84
C GLY A 255 -8.17 -11.32 15.16
N GLU A 256 -9.25 -11.30 15.94
CA GLU A 256 -10.58 -11.73 15.51
C GLU A 256 -11.13 -10.94 14.31
N ASN A 257 -10.75 -9.67 14.21
CA ASN A 257 -11.10 -8.75 13.13
C ASN A 257 -9.84 -8.23 12.41
N CYS A 258 -8.71 -8.93 12.45
CA CYS A 258 -7.44 -8.52 11.82
C CYS A 258 -6.90 -7.16 12.29
N GLN A 259 -7.22 -6.79 13.53
CA GLN A 259 -6.88 -5.49 14.13
C GLN A 259 -5.48 -5.44 14.74
N THR A 260 -4.86 -6.59 15.00
CA THR A 260 -3.59 -6.68 15.72
C THR A 260 -2.45 -6.88 14.73
N PRO A 261 -1.49 -5.96 14.64
CA PRO A 261 -0.36 -6.13 13.74
C PRO A 261 0.65 -7.15 14.26
N LEU A 262 1.30 -7.86 13.35
CA LEU A 262 2.46 -8.71 13.61
C LEU A 262 3.72 -7.90 13.27
N CYS A 263 4.34 -7.29 14.28
CA CYS A 263 5.49 -6.42 14.09
C CYS A 263 6.71 -7.16 13.51
N GLN A 264 7.27 -6.62 12.43
CA GLN A 264 8.42 -7.14 11.71
C GLN A 264 9.72 -6.48 12.16
N ASN A 265 10.86 -7.01 11.70
CA ASN A 265 12.20 -6.41 11.85
C ASN A 265 12.60 -6.06 13.30
N GLY A 266 12.13 -6.85 14.27
CA GLY A 266 12.39 -6.61 15.69
C GLY A 266 11.52 -5.53 16.34
N GLY A 267 10.51 -5.03 15.63
CA GLY A 267 9.50 -4.12 16.18
C GLY A 267 8.70 -4.78 17.31
N HIS A 268 8.16 -3.94 18.20
CA HIS A 268 7.37 -4.38 19.35
C HIS A 268 5.95 -3.86 19.27
N LEU A 269 4.98 -4.71 19.61
CA LEU A 269 3.57 -4.28 19.70
C LEU A 269 3.42 -3.25 20.83
N ASN A 270 2.76 -2.13 20.54
CA ASN A 270 2.45 -1.12 21.55
C ASN A 270 1.45 -1.65 22.58
N GLU A 271 1.35 -0.96 23.72
CA GLU A 271 0.45 -1.34 24.82
C GLU A 271 -1.03 -1.39 24.41
N ASP A 272 -1.42 -0.66 23.36
CA ASP A 272 -2.77 -0.65 22.81
C ASP A 272 -3.12 -1.91 22.00
N GLY A 273 -2.13 -2.75 21.68
CA GLY A 273 -2.28 -3.95 20.86
C GLY A 273 -2.67 -3.68 19.40
N ARG A 274 -2.54 -2.43 18.92
CA ARG A 274 -3.07 -1.97 17.62
C ARG A 274 -2.02 -1.36 16.72
N SER A 275 -0.83 -1.06 17.23
CA SER A 275 0.25 -0.46 16.45
C SER A 275 1.60 -1.03 16.83
N CYS A 276 2.56 -0.99 15.91
CA CYS A 276 3.93 -1.41 16.16
C CYS A 276 4.84 -0.22 16.46
N ARG A 277 5.73 -0.38 17.44
CA ARG A 277 6.88 0.49 17.67
C ARG A 277 8.10 -0.10 16.99
N CYS A 278 8.58 0.58 15.96
CA CYS A 278 9.70 0.12 15.16
C CYS A 278 11.04 0.38 15.84
N THR A 279 11.98 -0.52 15.56
CA THR A 279 13.40 -0.36 15.87
C THR A 279 14.02 0.69 14.93
N GLU A 280 15.17 1.23 15.32
CA GLU A 280 15.88 2.20 14.49
C GLU A 280 16.22 1.61 13.12
N GLY A 281 16.01 2.39 12.06
CA GLY A 281 16.20 1.96 10.66
C GLY A 281 15.01 1.24 10.02
N PHE A 282 13.86 1.11 10.70
CA PHE A 282 12.64 0.50 10.17
C PHE A 282 11.38 1.35 10.41
N GLY A 283 10.42 1.27 9.50
CA GLY A 283 9.14 1.99 9.54
C GLY A 283 8.00 1.24 8.84
N GLY A 284 6.83 1.89 8.76
CA GLY A 284 5.58 1.30 8.29
C GLY A 284 4.67 0.81 9.42
N ASP A 285 3.42 0.49 9.11
CA ASP A 285 2.38 0.15 10.09
C ASP A 285 2.74 -1.06 10.97
N VAL A 286 3.53 -1.98 10.40
CA VAL A 286 4.01 -3.19 11.08
C VAL A 286 5.54 -3.28 11.07
N CYS A 287 6.25 -2.16 10.86
CA CYS A 287 7.72 -2.09 10.79
C CYS A 287 8.34 -2.94 9.68
N GLN A 288 7.60 -3.13 8.58
CA GLN A 288 8.00 -3.97 7.46
C GLN A 288 9.03 -3.32 6.53
N PHE A 289 9.14 -1.99 6.52
CA PHE A 289 9.98 -1.27 5.57
C PHE A 289 11.26 -0.76 6.22
N ALA A 290 12.38 -0.81 5.49
CA ALA A 290 13.59 -0.09 5.90
C ALA A 290 13.33 1.43 5.82
N GLN A 291 13.88 2.19 6.77
CA GLN A 291 13.70 3.64 6.87
C GLN A 291 15.04 4.37 6.68
N CYS A 292 15.05 5.38 5.81
CA CYS A 292 16.21 6.26 5.65
C CYS A 292 16.33 7.26 6.81
N HIS A 293 17.54 7.48 7.31
CA HIS A 293 17.80 8.48 8.37
C HIS A 293 17.72 9.93 7.86
N GLN A 294 18.12 10.17 6.62
CA GLN A 294 17.99 11.43 5.91
C GLN A 294 17.63 11.17 4.46
N ASN A 295 16.64 11.92 3.97
CA ASN A 295 16.24 11.91 2.57
C ASN A 295 17.29 12.68 1.74
N SER A 296 17.64 12.21 0.55
CA SER A 296 18.59 12.88 -0.34
C SER A 296 18.11 14.25 -0.86
N HIS A 297 16.81 14.52 -0.73
CA HIS A 297 16.10 15.67 -1.26
C HIS A 297 16.23 15.81 -2.78
N THR A 298 16.37 14.67 -3.47
CA THR A 298 16.39 14.61 -4.94
C THR A 298 15.04 15.07 -5.47
N HIS A 299 15.06 16.07 -6.35
CA HIS A 299 13.87 16.56 -7.02
C HIS A 299 13.80 15.95 -8.42
N PHE A 300 12.92 14.98 -8.60
CA PHE A 300 12.61 14.40 -9.91
C PHE A 300 11.56 15.27 -10.59
N SER A 301 11.85 15.73 -11.81
CA SER A 301 10.92 16.53 -12.61
C SER A 301 11.35 16.50 -14.06
N ASN A 302 10.40 16.65 -14.97
CA ASN A 302 10.64 16.85 -16.39
C ASN A 302 10.66 18.34 -16.80
N ASP A 303 10.45 19.26 -15.86
CA ASP A 303 10.43 20.70 -16.12
C ASP A 303 11.82 21.33 -15.88
N ASP A 304 12.00 22.55 -16.41
CA ASP A 304 13.17 23.41 -16.23
C ASP A 304 14.50 22.76 -16.66
N LYS A 305 14.46 21.96 -17.72
CA LYS A 305 15.61 21.27 -18.31
C LYS A 305 16.44 22.16 -19.23
N VAL A 306 17.66 21.70 -19.48
CA VAL A 306 18.59 22.27 -20.45
C VAL A 306 18.51 21.50 -21.76
N LEU A 307 18.63 22.20 -22.88
CA LEU A 307 19.03 21.62 -24.16
C LEU A 307 20.46 22.05 -24.48
N ALA A 308 21.42 21.14 -24.36
CA ALA A 308 22.82 21.39 -24.66
C ALA A 308 23.17 20.87 -26.06
N LEU A 309 23.81 21.70 -26.88
CA LEU A 309 24.31 21.34 -28.20
C LEU A 309 25.84 21.33 -28.17
N ILE A 310 26.43 20.16 -28.34
CA ILE A 310 27.87 20.00 -28.59
C ILE A 310 28.06 19.96 -30.10
N ILE A 311 28.69 20.97 -30.67
CA ILE A 311 28.67 21.23 -32.12
C ILE A 311 30.10 21.11 -32.67
N GLU A 312 30.28 20.22 -33.64
CA GLU A 312 31.48 20.22 -34.47
C GLU A 312 31.51 21.51 -35.30
N LYS A 313 32.54 22.34 -35.16
CA LYS A 313 32.69 23.60 -35.89
C LYS A 313 33.67 23.42 -37.06
N SER A 314 33.19 22.84 -38.16
CA SER A 314 33.99 22.57 -39.36
C SER A 314 33.19 22.73 -40.65
N GLU A 315 33.87 22.73 -41.79
CA GLU A 315 33.21 22.80 -43.11
C GLU A 315 32.24 21.63 -43.34
N ASN A 316 32.40 20.51 -42.63
CA ASN A 316 31.53 19.34 -42.74
C ASN A 316 30.13 19.58 -42.15
N THR A 317 30.01 20.48 -41.17
CA THR A 317 28.76 20.74 -40.42
C THR A 317 28.22 22.16 -40.62
N ALA A 318 28.96 23.04 -41.29
CA ALA A 318 28.57 24.44 -41.50
C ALA A 318 27.16 24.61 -42.09
N ALA A 319 26.78 23.75 -43.05
CA ALA A 319 25.44 23.75 -43.63
C ALA A 319 24.35 23.33 -42.62
N SER A 320 24.61 22.28 -41.85
CA SER A 320 23.73 21.79 -40.78
C SER A 320 23.50 22.83 -39.71
N ILE A 321 24.58 23.46 -39.22
CA ILE A 321 24.49 24.51 -38.19
C ILE A 321 23.66 25.69 -38.72
N ARG A 322 23.84 26.07 -39.99
CA ARG A 322 23.03 27.12 -40.62
C ARG A 322 21.56 26.74 -40.70
N ASP A 323 21.28 25.50 -41.08
CA ASP A 323 19.91 24.99 -41.18
C ASP A 323 19.22 24.99 -39.81
N ILE A 324 19.92 24.53 -38.76
CA ILE A 324 19.45 24.62 -37.38
C ILE A 324 19.19 26.10 -37.02
N ALA A 325 20.13 27.02 -37.26
CA ALA A 325 19.97 28.43 -36.92
C ALA A 325 18.72 29.06 -37.56
N ASN A 326 18.46 28.75 -38.84
CA ASN A 326 17.33 29.30 -39.59
C ASN A 326 15.98 28.80 -39.08
N ASN A 327 15.96 27.60 -38.50
CA ASN A 327 14.73 26.90 -38.10
C ASN A 327 14.63 26.68 -36.58
N PHE A 328 15.56 27.23 -35.79
CA PHE A 328 15.64 26.99 -34.36
C PHE A 328 14.37 27.44 -33.62
N GLN A 329 13.73 28.53 -34.08
CA GLN A 329 12.45 28.95 -33.51
C GLN A 329 11.37 27.87 -33.67
N GLN A 330 11.31 27.18 -34.82
CA GLN A 330 10.33 26.11 -35.03
C GLN A 330 10.63 24.89 -34.15
N LEU A 331 11.92 24.60 -33.90
CA LEU A 331 12.32 23.57 -32.95
C LEU A 331 11.85 23.91 -31.53
N VAL A 332 12.06 25.14 -31.07
CA VAL A 332 11.59 25.60 -29.76
C VAL A 332 10.07 25.61 -29.68
N ASP A 333 9.38 26.02 -30.74
CA ASP A 333 7.91 25.98 -30.80
C ASP A 333 7.39 24.52 -30.71
N ALA A 334 8.06 23.57 -31.35
CA ALA A 334 7.72 22.15 -31.28
C ALA A 334 7.96 21.56 -29.88
N ILE A 335 9.05 21.94 -29.22
CA ILE A 335 9.35 21.61 -27.83
C ILE A 335 8.26 22.17 -26.90
N ALA A 336 7.94 23.46 -27.03
CA ALA A 336 6.93 24.14 -26.21
C ALA A 336 5.51 23.60 -26.44
N ALA A 337 5.21 23.13 -27.65
CA ALA A 337 3.96 22.46 -27.96
C ALA A 337 3.83 21.09 -27.27
N LYS A 338 4.95 20.44 -26.95
CA LYS A 338 4.97 19.19 -26.18
C LYS A 338 4.78 19.45 -24.68
N GLU A 339 5.61 20.32 -24.12
CA GLU A 339 5.43 20.87 -22.77
C GLU A 339 6.17 22.22 -22.66
N SER A 340 5.43 23.25 -22.27
CA SER A 340 5.90 24.65 -22.22
C SER A 340 6.99 24.92 -21.19
N LYS A 341 7.05 24.11 -20.14
CA LYS A 341 8.05 24.23 -19.06
C LYS A 341 9.23 23.27 -19.22
N TRP A 342 9.26 22.44 -20.25
CA TRP A 342 10.26 21.39 -20.37
C TRP A 342 11.68 21.96 -20.49
N ILE A 343 11.96 22.79 -21.50
CA ILE A 343 13.30 23.35 -21.74
C ILE A 343 13.26 24.86 -21.59
N THR A 344 14.06 25.41 -20.67
CA THR A 344 14.11 26.85 -20.37
C THR A 344 15.49 27.46 -20.55
N THR A 345 16.51 26.64 -20.76
CA THR A 345 17.91 27.07 -20.89
C THR A 345 18.58 26.28 -22.02
N PHE A 346 19.45 26.95 -22.77
CA PHE A 346 20.24 26.36 -23.86
C PHE A 346 21.72 26.49 -23.56
N ILE A 347 22.50 25.47 -23.86
CA ILE A 347 23.96 25.53 -23.81
C ILE A 347 24.49 25.24 -25.20
N LEU A 348 25.38 26.08 -25.71
CA LEU A 348 26.11 25.79 -26.94
C LEU A 348 27.58 25.60 -26.59
N HIS A 349 28.16 24.49 -27.02
CA HIS A 349 29.55 24.15 -26.81
C HIS A 349 30.14 23.68 -28.14
N THR A 350 31.33 24.15 -28.53
CA THR A 350 31.90 23.79 -29.84
C THR A 350 33.28 23.17 -29.75
N PHE A 351 33.61 22.37 -30.76
CA PHE A 351 34.92 21.76 -30.90
C PHE A 351 35.40 21.77 -32.35
N THR A 352 36.71 21.62 -32.53
CA THR A 352 37.36 21.60 -33.84
C THR A 352 38.40 20.49 -33.88
N LEU A 353 39.10 20.35 -35.01
CA LEU A 353 40.28 19.49 -35.14
C LEU A 353 41.37 19.72 -34.08
N SER A 354 41.41 20.90 -33.46
CA SER A 354 42.43 21.24 -32.45
C SER A 354 42.01 20.94 -31.01
N GLY A 355 40.80 20.40 -30.79
CA GLY A 355 40.22 20.18 -29.45
C GLY A 355 39.00 21.04 -29.19
N SER A 356 38.57 21.07 -27.93
CA SER A 356 37.48 21.92 -27.47
C SER A 356 37.82 23.40 -27.68
N VAL A 357 36.84 24.19 -28.11
CA VAL A 357 36.97 25.65 -28.18
C VAL A 357 36.40 26.25 -26.90
N ASP A 358 37.09 27.22 -26.31
CA ASP A 358 36.63 27.95 -25.11
C ASP A 358 35.57 29.00 -25.49
N ASP A 359 34.48 28.56 -26.14
CA ASP A 359 33.36 29.40 -26.59
C ASP A 359 31.99 28.90 -26.10
N THR A 360 31.98 28.15 -24.99
CA THR A 360 30.74 27.69 -24.35
C THR A 360 29.88 28.87 -23.89
N VAL A 361 28.62 28.88 -24.32
CA VAL A 361 27.65 29.91 -23.93
C VAL A 361 26.39 29.30 -23.33
N VAL A 362 25.86 29.95 -22.28
CA VAL A 362 24.59 29.58 -21.64
C VAL A 362 23.58 30.68 -21.94
N LEU A 363 22.46 30.31 -22.55
CA LEU A 363 21.49 31.21 -23.14
C LEU A 363 20.07 30.87 -22.66
N LYS A 364 19.20 31.88 -22.62
CA LYS A 364 17.76 31.71 -22.33
C LYS A 364 16.88 32.27 -23.45
N ASP A 365 17.36 33.29 -24.14
CA ASP A 365 16.65 33.94 -25.24
C ASP A 365 16.92 33.22 -26.57
N VAL A 366 15.84 32.81 -27.24
CA VAL A 366 15.91 32.05 -28.51
C VAL A 366 16.62 32.84 -29.62
N GLU A 367 16.43 34.17 -29.66
CA GLU A 367 17.11 35.04 -30.63
C GLU A 367 18.64 35.07 -30.44
N ASP A 368 19.11 34.98 -29.19
CA ASP A 368 20.55 34.92 -28.90
C ASP A 368 21.13 33.57 -29.34
N VAL A 369 20.39 32.47 -29.17
CA VAL A 369 20.79 31.14 -29.66
C VAL A 369 20.94 31.17 -31.18
N ILE A 370 19.94 31.70 -31.89
CA ILE A 370 19.96 31.86 -33.36
C ILE A 370 21.16 32.68 -33.81
N THR A 371 21.48 33.76 -33.07
CA THR A 371 22.62 34.62 -33.38
C THR A 371 23.95 33.87 -33.25
N HIS A 372 24.16 33.14 -32.16
CA HIS A 372 25.37 32.34 -31.96
C HIS A 372 25.48 31.20 -32.97
N LEU A 373 24.39 30.48 -33.27
CA LEU A 373 24.40 29.43 -34.29
C LEU A 373 24.75 29.96 -35.69
N ASN A 374 24.25 31.14 -36.06
CA ASN A 374 24.63 31.79 -37.31
C ASN A 374 26.12 32.13 -37.36
N GLN A 375 26.67 32.67 -36.27
CA GLN A 375 28.09 32.95 -36.15
C GLN A 375 28.92 31.65 -36.27
N PHE A 376 28.54 30.60 -35.54
CA PHE A 376 29.22 29.31 -35.61
C PHE A 376 29.17 28.70 -37.01
N ALA A 377 28.05 28.85 -37.73
CA ALA A 377 27.96 28.39 -39.11
C ALA A 377 28.89 29.17 -40.07
N ASP A 378 29.06 30.48 -39.88
CA ASP A 378 30.01 31.31 -40.64
C ASP A 378 31.46 30.92 -40.35
N GLU A 379 31.80 30.69 -39.09
CA GLU A 379 33.13 30.26 -38.65
C GLU A 379 33.46 28.85 -39.17
N ALA A 380 32.53 27.90 -38.98
CA ALA A 380 32.64 26.51 -39.39
C ALA A 380 32.98 26.38 -40.88
N ALA A 381 32.36 27.20 -41.74
CA ALA A 381 32.59 27.20 -43.18
C ALA A 381 34.04 27.52 -43.60
N THR A 382 34.87 28.03 -42.67
CA THR A 382 36.28 28.36 -42.90
C THR A 382 37.27 27.43 -42.21
N MET A 383 36.77 26.49 -41.40
CA MET A 383 37.57 25.55 -40.62
C MET A 383 37.60 24.18 -41.31
N MET A 384 38.79 23.58 -41.42
CA MET A 384 38.92 22.26 -42.04
C MET A 384 38.18 21.21 -41.22
N GLY A 385 37.47 20.32 -41.92
CA GLY A 385 36.84 19.13 -41.33
C GLY A 385 37.72 17.88 -41.47
N SER A 386 37.42 16.87 -40.66
CA SER A 386 37.93 15.49 -40.81
C SER A 386 36.84 14.53 -40.38
N CYS A 387 36.89 13.28 -40.86
CA CYS A 387 36.00 12.23 -40.39
C CYS A 387 36.38 11.66 -39.01
N GLN A 388 37.49 12.12 -38.42
CA GLN A 388 37.90 11.81 -37.06
C GLN A 388 38.39 13.08 -36.35
N GLN A 389 37.84 13.40 -35.18
CA GLN A 389 38.13 14.62 -34.41
C GLN A 389 38.20 14.33 -32.90
N PRO A 390 38.83 15.22 -32.09
CA PRO A 390 38.84 15.11 -30.63
C PRO A 390 37.48 15.49 -30.03
N LEU A 391 36.46 14.68 -30.32
CA LEU A 391 35.08 14.89 -29.90
C LEU A 391 34.92 14.59 -28.41
N TRP A 392 35.64 13.59 -27.89
CA TRP A 392 35.49 13.17 -26.51
C TRP A 392 35.95 14.24 -25.52
N GLU A 393 37.03 14.96 -25.85
CA GLU A 393 37.49 16.12 -25.09
C GLU A 393 36.38 17.17 -24.89
N ALA A 394 35.57 17.42 -25.92
CA ALA A 394 34.45 18.36 -25.88
C ALA A 394 33.30 17.84 -24.99
N VAL A 395 32.98 16.55 -25.11
CA VAL A 395 31.97 15.89 -24.27
C VAL A 395 32.37 15.97 -22.79
N HIS A 396 33.61 15.57 -22.47
CA HIS A 396 34.14 15.67 -21.11
C HIS A 396 34.19 17.11 -20.62
N GLY A 397 34.64 18.07 -21.44
CA GLY A 397 34.75 19.48 -21.07
C GLY A 397 33.41 20.11 -20.71
N LEU A 398 32.34 19.79 -21.47
CA LEU A 398 30.99 20.24 -21.12
C LEU A 398 30.56 19.66 -19.77
N PHE A 399 30.70 18.35 -19.58
CA PHE A 399 30.20 17.70 -18.37
C PHE A 399 30.99 18.10 -17.12
N ASP A 400 32.31 18.21 -17.19
CA ASP A 400 33.14 18.60 -16.05
C ASP A 400 32.71 19.94 -15.44
N VAL A 401 32.29 20.88 -16.29
CA VAL A 401 31.89 22.23 -15.87
C VAL A 401 30.39 22.36 -15.58
N PHE A 402 29.53 21.73 -16.40
CA PHE A 402 28.09 22.02 -16.42
C PHE A 402 27.21 20.88 -15.89
N ILE A 403 27.75 19.76 -15.40
CA ILE A 403 26.94 18.60 -15.01
C ILE A 403 25.83 18.91 -14.00
N SER A 404 26.04 19.86 -13.09
CA SER A 404 25.01 20.28 -12.13
C SER A 404 23.75 20.87 -12.78
N PHE A 405 23.88 21.46 -13.98
CA PHE A 405 22.77 22.00 -14.78
C PHE A 405 22.15 20.97 -15.72
N LEU A 406 22.87 19.89 -16.01
CA LEU A 406 22.48 18.89 -17.01
C LEU A 406 21.66 17.74 -16.42
N LYS A 407 21.26 17.81 -15.15
CA LYS A 407 20.52 16.73 -14.49
C LYS A 407 19.15 16.48 -15.15
N GLY A 408 18.96 15.31 -15.74
CA GLY A 408 17.78 14.90 -16.51
C GLY A 408 17.51 15.81 -17.71
N SER A 409 18.55 16.44 -18.25
CA SER A 409 18.48 17.35 -19.41
C SER A 409 18.81 16.63 -20.72
N GLU A 410 18.59 17.30 -21.85
CA GLU A 410 18.86 16.76 -23.19
C GLU A 410 20.19 17.31 -23.72
N VAL A 411 21.07 16.43 -24.17
CA VAL A 411 22.36 16.77 -24.78
C VAL A 411 22.42 16.19 -26.17
N LEU A 412 22.60 17.04 -27.18
CA LEU A 412 22.75 16.64 -28.57
C LEU A 412 24.20 16.86 -28.99
N ILE A 413 24.88 15.78 -29.37
CA ILE A 413 26.18 15.85 -30.04
C ILE A 413 25.93 15.92 -31.54
N ILE A 414 26.22 17.06 -32.15
CA ILE A 414 25.99 17.33 -33.57
C ILE A 414 27.33 17.32 -34.30
N SER A 415 27.61 16.24 -35.02
CA SER A 415 28.91 15.98 -35.63
C SER A 415 28.78 15.20 -36.93
N ALA A 416 29.63 15.49 -37.91
CA ALA A 416 29.86 14.60 -39.05
C ALA A 416 31.00 13.62 -38.73
N SER A 417 31.89 13.99 -37.82
CA SER A 417 33.10 13.24 -37.47
C SER A 417 32.86 12.23 -36.35
N SER A 418 33.66 11.17 -36.37
CA SER A 418 33.74 10.21 -35.28
C SER A 418 34.76 10.66 -34.22
N PRO A 419 34.62 10.24 -32.95
CA PRO A 419 35.64 10.48 -31.95
C PRO A 419 36.94 9.75 -32.30
N LEU A 420 38.06 10.47 -32.29
CA LEU A 420 39.43 9.91 -32.41
C LEU A 420 40.02 9.57 -31.03
N ASP A 421 39.53 10.26 -30.01
CA ASP A 421 40.04 10.35 -28.64
C ASP A 421 39.17 9.62 -27.62
N ALA A 422 38.11 8.93 -28.07
CA ALA A 422 37.32 8.08 -27.21
C ALA A 422 38.05 6.77 -26.93
N ASP A 423 38.38 6.54 -25.67
CA ASP A 423 38.82 5.24 -25.15
C ASP A 423 37.98 4.83 -23.95
N GLN A 424 38.14 3.59 -23.49
CA GLN A 424 37.35 3.09 -22.37
C GLN A 424 37.53 3.92 -21.08
N ALA A 425 38.75 4.36 -20.77
CA ALA A 425 39.04 5.06 -19.53
C ALA A 425 38.39 6.44 -19.51
N THR A 426 38.46 7.14 -20.64
CA THR A 426 37.85 8.45 -20.84
C THR A 426 36.33 8.39 -20.89
N VAL A 427 35.75 7.33 -21.47
CA VAL A 427 34.31 7.06 -21.43
C VAL A 427 33.81 6.88 -20.01
N LEU A 428 34.46 6.00 -19.25
CA LEU A 428 34.11 5.75 -17.86
C LEU A 428 34.27 7.01 -16.99
N SER A 429 35.35 7.78 -17.16
CA SER A 429 35.58 8.99 -16.35
C SER A 429 34.53 10.07 -16.57
N THR A 430 34.01 10.24 -17.79
CA THR A 430 32.91 11.18 -18.03
C THR A 430 31.61 10.69 -17.41
N MET A 431 31.32 9.39 -17.54
CA MET A 431 30.10 8.81 -17.00
C MET A 431 30.07 8.90 -15.46
N GLU A 432 31.24 8.93 -14.81
CA GLU A 432 31.39 9.18 -13.37
C GLU A 432 30.99 10.58 -12.92
N LEU A 433 30.96 11.55 -13.83
CA LEU A 433 30.48 12.89 -13.53
C LEU A 433 28.97 12.89 -13.31
N PHE A 434 28.26 11.94 -13.93
CA PHE A 434 26.82 11.82 -13.79
C PHE A 434 26.49 11.49 -12.33
N ASP A 435 25.38 12.02 -11.85
CA ASP A 435 24.87 11.80 -10.50
C ASP A 435 23.41 11.36 -10.65
N GLU A 436 22.61 11.47 -9.59
CA GLU A 436 21.16 11.34 -9.69
C GLU A 436 20.58 12.19 -10.84
N GLY A 437 19.91 11.52 -11.78
CA GLY A 437 19.33 12.13 -12.98
C GLY A 437 20.38 12.44 -14.05
N ALA A 438 21.03 11.44 -14.62
CA ALA A 438 21.93 11.64 -15.76
C ALA A 438 21.20 12.34 -16.94
N PRO A 439 21.90 13.20 -17.71
CA PRO A 439 21.35 13.72 -18.96
C PRO A 439 21.14 12.58 -19.96
N THR A 440 20.13 12.71 -20.83
CA THR A 440 20.08 11.92 -22.05
C THR A 440 21.07 12.52 -23.05
N VAL A 441 21.94 11.70 -23.62
CA VAL A 441 22.89 12.15 -24.66
C VAL A 441 22.54 11.47 -25.98
N ASP A 442 22.10 12.22 -26.97
CA ASP A 442 21.86 11.70 -28.33
C ASP A 442 23.00 12.12 -29.28
N PHE A 443 23.42 11.19 -30.15
CA PHE A 443 24.40 11.47 -31.20
C PHE A 443 23.68 11.78 -32.52
N VAL A 444 23.66 13.05 -32.90
CA VAL A 444 23.09 13.53 -34.17
C VAL A 444 24.18 13.53 -35.23
N HIS A 445 24.23 12.44 -36.00
CA HIS A 445 25.23 12.24 -37.04
C HIS A 445 24.84 12.95 -38.34
N ILE A 446 25.70 13.85 -38.82
CA ILE A 446 25.54 14.52 -40.11
C ILE A 446 26.08 13.60 -41.22
N ASP A 447 25.16 12.97 -41.93
CA ASP A 447 25.43 12.00 -42.97
C ASP A 447 25.80 12.64 -44.32
N GLY A 448 26.56 11.92 -45.14
CA GLY A 448 26.93 12.33 -46.50
C GLY A 448 28.33 12.92 -46.67
N VAL A 449 28.99 13.37 -45.59
CA VAL A 449 30.43 13.75 -45.62
C VAL A 449 31.30 12.61 -45.10
N CYS A 450 30.90 12.02 -43.97
CA CYS A 450 31.58 10.91 -43.34
C CYS A 450 30.59 9.78 -43.08
N GLU A 451 30.83 8.63 -43.71
CA GLU A 451 29.91 7.49 -43.64
C GLU A 451 29.95 6.83 -42.26
N ALA A 452 28.83 6.89 -41.53
CA ALA A 452 28.71 6.38 -40.17
C ALA A 452 29.12 4.89 -40.04
N GLU A 453 28.70 4.06 -41.00
CA GLU A 453 28.97 2.61 -41.00
C GLU A 453 30.46 2.25 -41.06
N SER A 454 31.29 3.13 -41.60
CA SER A 454 32.70 2.84 -41.87
C SER A 454 33.59 2.82 -40.62
N TRP A 455 33.15 3.44 -39.53
CA TRP A 455 33.97 3.65 -38.33
C TRP A 455 33.27 3.25 -37.03
N MET A 456 31.93 3.20 -36.96
CA MET A 456 31.24 2.86 -35.70
C MET A 456 31.51 1.46 -35.19
N ARG A 457 31.87 0.52 -36.08
CA ARG A 457 32.24 -0.85 -35.66
C ARG A 457 33.46 -0.86 -34.74
N ASP A 458 34.36 0.11 -34.88
CA ASP A 458 35.58 0.21 -34.08
C ASP A 458 35.44 1.22 -32.92
N LEU A 459 34.24 1.83 -32.73
CA LEU A 459 33.91 2.83 -31.70
C LEU A 459 32.79 2.36 -30.76
N GLU A 460 32.84 1.08 -30.39
CA GLU A 460 31.88 0.41 -29.52
C GLU A 460 31.67 1.15 -28.18
N TYR A 461 32.74 1.65 -27.55
CA TYR A 461 32.64 2.40 -26.28
C TYR A 461 31.83 3.69 -26.40
N PHE A 462 31.95 4.39 -27.53
CA PHE A 462 31.21 5.63 -27.76
C PHE A 462 29.73 5.34 -28.01
N TYR A 463 29.42 4.27 -28.73
CA TYR A 463 28.04 3.80 -28.89
C TYR A 463 27.42 3.47 -27.53
N TRP A 464 28.11 2.67 -26.73
CA TRP A 464 27.63 2.29 -25.40
C TRP A 464 27.45 3.47 -24.45
N PHE A 465 28.25 4.53 -24.61
CA PHE A 465 28.11 5.74 -23.82
C PHE A 465 26.72 6.36 -23.98
N PHE A 466 26.31 6.76 -25.19
CA PHE A 466 25.02 7.42 -25.36
C PHE A 466 23.84 6.47 -25.10
N GLU A 467 23.96 5.21 -25.47
CA GLU A 467 22.96 4.18 -25.13
C GLU A 467 22.78 4.05 -23.61
N SER A 468 23.88 4.12 -22.84
CA SER A 468 23.81 4.03 -21.37
C SER A 468 23.06 5.20 -20.71
N THR A 469 23.02 6.34 -21.40
CA THR A 469 22.25 7.51 -20.97
C THR A 469 20.79 7.49 -21.44
N GLY A 470 20.36 6.40 -22.11
CA GLY A 470 19.04 6.28 -22.73
C GLY A 470 18.89 7.06 -24.03
N GLY A 471 19.99 7.59 -24.56
CA GLY A 471 20.04 8.26 -25.86
C GLY A 471 20.23 7.27 -27.00
N THR A 472 20.30 7.79 -28.22
CA THR A 472 20.43 7.00 -29.45
C THR A 472 21.24 7.76 -30.50
N MET A 473 21.57 7.08 -31.60
CA MET A 473 22.08 7.78 -32.78
C MET A 473 20.93 8.16 -33.72
N PHE A 474 20.91 9.43 -34.11
CA PHE A 474 19.95 9.97 -35.06
C PHE A 474 20.68 10.55 -36.27
N ARG A 475 20.45 10.00 -37.47
CA ARG A 475 21.15 10.39 -38.70
C ARG A 475 20.37 11.43 -39.49
N VAL A 476 21.03 12.49 -39.94
CA VAL A 476 20.43 13.58 -40.70
C VAL A 476 21.34 14.04 -41.83
N GLU A 477 20.78 14.63 -42.88
CA GLU A 477 21.58 15.20 -43.97
C GLU A 477 21.85 16.69 -43.72
N PRO A 478 22.94 17.27 -44.26
CA PRO A 478 23.34 18.64 -43.95
C PRO A 478 22.29 19.73 -44.17
N ALA A 479 21.39 19.57 -45.15
CA ALA A 479 20.37 20.56 -45.48
C ALA A 479 18.98 20.25 -44.89
N THR A 480 18.82 19.17 -44.12
CA THR A 480 17.56 18.74 -43.49
C THR A 480 17.75 18.44 -42.00
N THR A 481 18.84 18.94 -41.42
CA THR A 481 19.19 18.69 -40.02
C THR A 481 18.12 19.23 -39.09
N ALA A 482 17.62 20.44 -39.34
CA ALA A 482 16.58 21.04 -38.53
C ALA A 482 15.25 20.29 -38.64
N GLU A 483 14.87 19.83 -39.84
CA GLU A 483 13.66 19.01 -40.01
C GLU A 483 13.72 17.74 -39.17
N GLY A 484 14.86 17.05 -39.18
CA GLY A 484 15.12 15.90 -38.33
C GLY A 484 14.99 16.22 -36.84
N LEU A 485 15.62 17.30 -36.37
CA LEU A 485 15.55 17.71 -34.96
C LEU A 485 14.15 18.15 -34.52
N ILE A 486 13.41 18.87 -35.38
CA ILE A 486 12.02 19.28 -35.12
C ILE A 486 11.12 18.06 -34.94
N GLY A 487 11.36 16.98 -35.69
CA GLY A 487 10.65 15.72 -35.52
C GLY A 487 11.13 14.91 -34.30
N PHE A 488 12.43 14.90 -34.03
CA PHE A 488 13.06 14.03 -33.05
C PHE A 488 13.02 14.56 -31.62
N VAL A 489 13.50 15.78 -31.38
CA VAL A 489 13.68 16.30 -30.02
C VAL A 489 12.38 16.29 -29.22
N PRO A 490 11.21 16.73 -29.74
CA PRO A 490 9.95 16.68 -28.98
C PRO A 490 9.54 15.28 -28.50
N THR A 491 10.06 14.22 -29.10
CA THR A 491 9.77 12.84 -28.67
C THR A 491 10.50 12.44 -27.38
N ARG A 492 11.53 13.19 -26.98
CA ARG A 492 12.35 12.91 -25.78
C ARG A 492 11.68 13.37 -24.47
N TYR A 493 10.66 14.24 -24.54
CA TYR A 493 9.98 14.72 -23.34
C TYR A 493 9.40 13.59 -22.50
N ALA A 494 9.88 13.47 -21.26
CA ALA A 494 9.45 12.45 -20.30
C ALA A 494 9.49 11.04 -20.90
N ALA A 495 10.48 10.76 -21.75
CA ALA A 495 10.64 9.47 -22.39
C ALA A 495 11.24 8.45 -21.41
N SER A 496 10.86 7.18 -21.57
CA SER A 496 11.50 6.05 -20.91
C SER A 496 11.85 4.98 -21.93
N LEU A 497 13.07 4.44 -21.83
CA LEU A 497 13.51 3.35 -22.68
C LEU A 497 12.68 2.10 -22.37
N LEU A 498 12.07 1.53 -23.41
CA LEU A 498 11.23 0.33 -23.29
C LEU A 498 12.00 -0.95 -23.60
N THR A 499 12.96 -0.86 -24.52
CA THR A 499 13.87 -1.97 -24.81
C THR A 499 15.15 -1.45 -25.46
N PHE A 500 16.26 -2.05 -25.06
CA PHE A 500 17.58 -1.90 -25.62
C PHE A 500 17.85 -3.00 -26.67
N GLN A 501 18.61 -2.68 -27.72
CA GLN A 501 19.04 -3.66 -28.73
C GLN A 501 20.45 -3.39 -29.22
N ASP A 502 21.09 -4.46 -29.71
CA ASP A 502 22.33 -4.36 -30.47
C ASP A 502 22.08 -3.60 -31.77
N GLY A 503 22.82 -2.50 -31.96
CA GLY A 503 22.76 -1.64 -33.14
C GLY A 503 23.03 -2.35 -34.48
N SER A 504 23.59 -3.57 -34.46
CA SER A 504 23.85 -4.41 -35.64
C SER A 504 22.71 -5.36 -36.00
N ASN A 505 21.71 -5.53 -35.13
CA ASN A 505 20.60 -6.46 -35.38
C ASN A 505 19.50 -5.83 -36.26
N CYS A 506 19.82 -5.70 -37.55
CA CYS A 506 19.06 -4.91 -38.50
C CYS A 506 18.14 -5.71 -39.43
N GLN A 507 18.11 -7.04 -39.33
CA GLN A 507 17.35 -7.90 -40.24
C GLN A 507 16.24 -8.64 -39.51
N GLN A 508 14.98 -8.24 -39.74
CA GLN A 508 13.79 -8.84 -39.13
C GLN A 508 13.88 -9.01 -37.60
N ASN A 509 14.53 -8.07 -36.93
CA ASN A 509 14.69 -8.12 -35.48
C ASN A 509 13.35 -7.79 -34.83
N THR A 510 12.82 -8.72 -34.02
CA THR A 510 11.53 -8.56 -33.34
C THR A 510 11.75 -8.35 -31.86
N MET A 511 11.33 -7.19 -31.38
CA MET A 511 11.37 -6.78 -29.98
C MET A 511 9.97 -6.90 -29.38
N TYR A 512 9.91 -7.27 -28.10
CA TYR A 512 8.66 -7.31 -27.34
C TYR A 512 8.72 -6.20 -26.30
N ILE A 513 7.81 -5.24 -26.41
CA ILE A 513 7.72 -4.12 -25.47
C ILE A 513 6.45 -4.23 -24.65
N GLN A 514 6.55 -3.89 -23.38
CA GLN A 514 5.44 -3.99 -22.45
C GLN A 514 4.85 -2.60 -22.19
N VAL A 515 3.61 -2.43 -22.63
CA VAL A 515 2.89 -1.15 -22.60
C VAL A 515 1.84 -1.18 -21.50
N ASP A 516 1.98 -0.31 -20.50
CA ASP A 516 0.98 -0.12 -19.44
C ASP A 516 -0.20 0.76 -19.88
N THR A 517 -1.17 0.97 -18.99
CA THR A 517 -2.37 1.78 -19.29
C THR A 517 -2.08 3.28 -19.42
N ARG A 518 -0.93 3.72 -18.92
CA ARG A 518 -0.56 5.14 -18.81
C ARG A 518 0.29 5.60 -19.98
N ILE A 519 1.12 4.74 -20.58
CA ILE A 519 1.80 5.02 -21.86
C ILE A 519 0.79 5.43 -22.93
N LYS A 520 1.02 6.60 -23.54
CA LYS A 520 0.18 7.16 -24.61
C LYS A 520 0.85 7.17 -25.97
N GLN A 521 2.17 7.18 -25.98
CA GLN A 521 2.95 7.29 -27.21
C GLN A 521 4.17 6.39 -27.09
N VAL A 522 4.43 5.60 -28.12
CA VAL A 522 5.64 4.80 -28.28
C VAL A 522 6.34 5.27 -29.53
N TYR A 523 7.61 5.61 -29.41
CA TYR A 523 8.46 6.04 -30.51
C TYR A 523 9.42 4.93 -30.90
N VAL A 524 9.57 4.73 -32.19
CA VAL A 524 10.52 3.76 -32.76
C VAL A 524 11.44 4.52 -33.71
N THR A 525 12.74 4.49 -33.44
CA THR A 525 13.76 5.11 -34.30
C THR A 525 14.64 4.03 -34.92
N VAL A 526 15.00 4.22 -36.20
CA VAL A 526 15.93 3.35 -36.94
C VAL A 526 16.85 4.22 -37.77
N GLY A 527 18.12 4.29 -37.39
CA GLY A 527 19.21 5.02 -38.07
C GLY A 527 19.95 4.18 -39.11
N GLY A 528 19.22 3.54 -40.01
CA GLY A 528 19.78 2.74 -41.09
C GLY A 528 19.02 2.87 -42.40
N LYS A 529 19.71 2.58 -43.50
CA LYS A 529 19.21 2.73 -44.87
C LYS A 529 17.91 1.98 -45.08
N ALA A 530 16.92 2.66 -45.67
CA ALA A 530 15.61 2.10 -46.01
C ALA A 530 14.94 1.36 -44.83
N GLY A 531 15.05 1.91 -43.62
CA GLY A 531 14.42 1.38 -42.40
C GLY A 531 12.92 1.15 -42.57
N SER A 532 12.40 0.10 -41.95
CA SER A 532 10.98 -0.26 -41.93
C SER A 532 10.61 -0.95 -40.63
N ILE A 533 9.33 -0.82 -40.24
CA ILE A 533 8.79 -1.46 -39.05
C ILE A 533 7.47 -2.17 -39.33
N SER A 534 7.20 -3.22 -38.58
CA SER A 534 5.91 -3.91 -38.49
C SER A 534 5.54 -4.05 -37.02
N VAL A 535 4.30 -3.73 -36.67
CA VAL A 535 3.86 -3.69 -35.27
C VAL A 535 2.64 -4.57 -35.11
N ILE A 536 2.69 -5.48 -34.14
CA ILE A 536 1.58 -6.35 -33.75
C ILE A 536 1.15 -5.96 -32.33
N ASP A 537 -0.14 -5.69 -32.16
CA ASP A 537 -0.73 -5.38 -30.86
C ASP A 537 -0.92 -6.64 -29.98
N PRO A 538 -1.25 -6.49 -28.69
CA PRO A 538 -1.45 -7.62 -27.78
C PRO A 538 -2.58 -8.59 -28.17
N LEU A 539 -3.50 -8.17 -29.06
CA LEU A 539 -4.61 -8.98 -29.57
C LEU A 539 -4.26 -9.68 -30.90
N GLY A 540 -3.05 -9.48 -31.41
CA GLY A 540 -2.58 -10.03 -32.69
C GLY A 540 -2.97 -9.19 -33.91
N GLY A 541 -3.52 -7.99 -33.71
CA GLY A 541 -3.83 -7.03 -34.76
C GLY A 541 -2.59 -6.32 -35.29
N GLN A 542 -2.61 -5.94 -36.56
CA GLN A 542 -1.54 -5.14 -37.17
C GLN A 542 -1.80 -3.66 -36.90
N VAL A 543 -0.84 -2.98 -36.29
CA VAL A 543 -0.90 -1.54 -36.02
C VAL A 543 -0.22 -0.79 -37.16
N GLN A 544 -0.82 0.31 -37.62
CA GLN A 544 -0.24 1.19 -38.64
C GLN A 544 0.47 2.36 -37.94
N PRO A 545 1.81 2.41 -37.93
CA PRO A 545 2.55 3.48 -37.28
C PRO A 545 2.51 4.77 -38.10
N THR A 546 2.47 5.92 -37.42
CA THR A 546 2.56 7.23 -38.06
C THR A 546 4.03 7.59 -38.23
N THR A 547 4.46 7.93 -39.45
CA THR A 547 5.83 8.41 -39.68
C THR A 547 5.94 9.87 -39.23
N ILE A 548 6.85 10.15 -38.30
CA ILE A 548 7.20 11.51 -37.86
C ILE A 548 8.30 12.09 -38.75
N TYR A 549 9.34 11.29 -39.00
CA TYR A 549 10.48 11.70 -39.82
C TYR A 549 10.96 10.55 -40.69
N ALA A 550 11.43 10.89 -41.89
CA ALA A 550 11.82 9.93 -42.90
C ALA A 550 12.84 10.50 -43.88
N SER A 551 14.06 9.99 -43.83
CA SER A 551 15.09 10.11 -44.86
C SER A 551 15.47 8.73 -45.41
N ASP A 552 16.51 8.66 -46.26
CA ASP A 552 17.05 7.37 -46.70
C ASP A 552 17.73 6.64 -45.54
N GLU A 553 18.45 7.37 -44.68
CA GLU A 553 19.33 6.83 -43.63
C GLU A 553 18.72 6.86 -42.21
N GLN A 554 17.54 7.48 -42.04
CA GLN A 554 16.87 7.61 -40.74
C GLN A 554 15.35 7.55 -40.89
N ARG A 555 14.68 6.84 -39.98
CA ARG A 555 13.23 6.92 -39.82
C ARG A 555 12.82 6.95 -38.36
N LEU A 556 11.74 7.65 -38.09
CA LEU A 556 11.12 7.79 -36.78
C LEU A 556 9.60 7.60 -36.92
N TRP A 557 9.05 6.70 -36.13
CA TRP A 557 7.62 6.42 -36.10
C TRP A 557 7.02 6.65 -34.72
N LEU A 558 5.74 7.01 -34.73
CA LEU A 558 4.85 7.08 -33.58
C LEU A 558 3.84 5.95 -33.65
N ILE A 559 3.68 5.27 -32.52
CA ILE A 559 2.63 4.31 -32.25
C ILE A 559 1.81 4.87 -31.09
N GLU A 560 0.49 4.97 -31.29
CA GLU A 560 -0.46 5.35 -30.24
C GLU A 560 -1.17 4.06 -29.78
N PRO A 561 -0.72 3.42 -28.69
CA PRO A 561 -1.26 2.15 -28.23
C PRO A 561 -2.73 2.29 -27.81
N GLU A 562 -3.59 1.42 -28.33
CA GLU A 562 -5.01 1.36 -27.99
C GLU A 562 -5.27 0.48 -26.75
N TYR A 563 -4.44 -0.55 -26.56
CA TYR A 563 -4.55 -1.52 -25.48
C TYR A 563 -3.24 -1.62 -24.69
N PRO A 564 -3.28 -1.80 -23.36
CA PRO A 564 -2.10 -2.24 -22.61
C PRO A 564 -1.75 -3.70 -22.97
N GLY A 565 -0.49 -4.07 -22.80
CA GLY A 565 0.01 -5.43 -23.02
C GLY A 565 1.32 -5.47 -23.79
N ILE A 566 1.65 -6.64 -24.32
CA ILE A 566 2.90 -6.86 -25.05
C ILE A 566 2.69 -6.58 -26.53
N TYR A 567 3.42 -5.59 -27.05
CA TYR A 567 3.50 -5.31 -28.48
C TYR A 567 4.75 -5.96 -29.06
N ALA A 568 4.62 -6.56 -30.25
CA ALA A 568 5.76 -7.06 -31.00
C ALA A 568 6.11 -6.05 -32.10
N VAL A 569 7.31 -5.48 -32.02
CA VAL A 569 7.85 -4.51 -32.98
C VAL A 569 8.97 -5.18 -33.76
N THR A 570 8.73 -5.45 -35.02
CA THR A 570 9.74 -5.98 -35.95
C THR A 570 10.34 -4.85 -36.76
N ILE A 571 11.66 -4.69 -36.69
CA ILE A 571 12.41 -3.70 -37.47
C ILE A 571 13.18 -4.39 -38.60
N SER A 572 13.46 -3.66 -39.68
CA SER A 572 14.38 -4.09 -40.72
C SER A 572 15.04 -2.88 -41.40
N SER A 573 16.31 -2.99 -41.74
CA SER A 573 17.09 -1.99 -42.48
C SER A 573 18.00 -2.69 -43.49
N GLN A 574 18.45 -1.98 -44.53
CA GLN A 574 19.45 -2.50 -45.47
C GLN A 574 20.89 -2.28 -44.99
N SER A 575 21.07 -1.47 -43.95
CA SER A 575 22.37 -1.18 -43.33
C SER A 575 22.90 -2.33 -42.48
N GLN A 576 24.21 -2.38 -42.31
CA GLN A 576 24.86 -3.29 -41.35
C GLN A 576 24.66 -2.83 -39.91
N LEU A 577 24.52 -1.52 -39.71
CA LEU A 577 24.24 -0.89 -38.42
C LEU A 577 23.02 0.03 -38.58
N CYS A 578 22.05 -0.06 -37.67
CA CYS A 578 20.76 0.61 -37.79
C CYS A 578 20.21 1.19 -36.48
N PHE A 579 20.92 1.01 -35.37
CA PHE A 579 20.72 1.76 -34.12
C PHE A 579 19.25 1.87 -33.68
N PRO A 580 18.56 0.73 -33.50
CA PRO A 580 17.16 0.77 -33.16
C PRO A 580 16.97 1.11 -31.69
N ALA A 581 16.13 2.10 -31.42
CA ALA A 581 15.67 2.39 -30.07
C ALA A 581 14.15 2.50 -30.03
N ILE A 582 13.57 2.01 -28.93
CA ILE A 582 12.14 2.12 -28.65
C ILE A 582 11.96 2.71 -27.26
N TYR A 583 11.26 3.83 -27.20
CA TYR A 583 10.98 4.55 -25.95
C TYR A 583 9.53 5.02 -25.91
N GLY A 584 8.99 5.13 -24.70
CA GLY A 584 7.59 5.45 -24.44
C GLY A 584 7.42 6.74 -23.64
N HIS A 585 6.25 7.36 -23.79
CA HIS A 585 5.83 8.55 -23.05
C HIS A 585 4.47 8.31 -22.38
N GLY A 586 4.33 8.77 -21.12
CA GLY A 586 3.06 8.88 -20.40
C GLY A 586 2.84 7.91 -19.23
N GLY A 587 3.63 6.85 -19.10
CA GLY A 587 3.60 5.93 -17.95
C GLY A 587 4.83 6.04 -17.04
N ALA A 588 4.97 5.11 -16.08
CA ALA A 588 6.05 5.07 -15.09
C ALA A 588 7.43 5.42 -15.66
N GLN A 589 8.10 6.43 -15.09
CA GLN A 589 9.51 6.68 -15.30
C GLN A 589 10.30 6.12 -14.11
N VAL A 590 11.21 5.19 -14.38
CA VAL A 590 11.99 4.52 -13.33
C VAL A 590 13.41 5.10 -13.32
N PHE A 591 13.79 5.68 -12.20
CA PHE A 591 15.15 6.15 -11.96
C PHE A 591 15.92 5.08 -11.19
N LEU A 592 17.16 4.81 -11.61
CA LEU A 592 18.05 3.80 -11.03
C LEU A 592 19.22 4.47 -10.31
N GLY A 593 19.67 3.84 -9.22
CA GLY A 593 20.94 4.15 -8.59
C GLY A 593 21.44 2.98 -7.72
N PHE A 594 22.62 3.13 -7.12
CA PHE A 594 23.28 2.10 -6.32
C PHE A 594 23.79 2.65 -4.99
N ILE A 595 23.48 1.96 -3.89
CA ILE A 595 24.02 2.26 -2.56
C ILE A 595 24.88 1.10 -2.05
N GLN A 596 25.78 1.37 -1.10
CA GLN A 596 26.62 0.37 -0.44
C GLN A 596 26.20 0.09 1.02
N ASP A 597 25.27 0.89 1.57
CA ASP A 597 24.73 0.74 2.93
C ASP A 597 23.20 0.89 2.90
N THR A 598 22.50 -0.20 3.19
CA THR A 598 21.03 -0.28 3.19
C THR A 598 20.37 0.43 4.36
N SER A 599 21.11 0.74 5.43
CA SER A 599 20.54 1.21 6.69
C SER A 599 20.41 2.73 6.76
N THR A 600 21.25 3.48 6.05
CA THR A 600 21.33 4.95 6.21
C THR A 600 21.37 5.75 4.90
N SER A 601 21.73 5.14 3.77
CA SER A 601 21.99 5.88 2.54
C SER A 601 20.76 6.01 1.63
N ASP A 602 20.42 7.26 1.32
CA ASP A 602 19.44 7.63 0.29
C ASP A 602 20.07 8.36 -0.90
N LYS A 603 21.40 8.52 -0.90
CA LYS A 603 22.14 9.18 -1.99
C LYS A 603 22.84 8.11 -2.84
N PRO A 604 22.19 7.54 -3.85
CA PRO A 604 22.82 6.56 -4.71
C PRO A 604 23.93 7.13 -5.58
N LEU A 605 24.87 6.26 -5.93
CA LEU A 605 25.79 6.44 -7.05
C LEU A 605 25.08 5.97 -8.34
N PRO A 606 25.38 6.55 -9.52
CA PRO A 606 24.82 6.07 -10.79
C PRO A 606 25.49 4.76 -11.26
N TYR A 607 26.59 4.35 -10.61
CA TYR A 607 27.36 3.15 -10.93
C TYR A 607 27.46 2.21 -9.73
N ALA A 608 27.66 0.93 -10.02
CA ALA A 608 27.95 -0.07 -9.02
C ALA A 608 29.45 -0.05 -8.67
N VAL A 609 29.79 -0.11 -7.39
CA VAL A 609 31.16 -0.09 -6.91
C VAL A 609 31.78 -1.49 -6.97
N TYR A 610 32.79 -1.65 -7.80
CA TYR A 610 33.59 -2.86 -7.94
C TYR A 610 34.22 -3.29 -6.61
N GLY A 611 34.24 -4.60 -6.39
CA GLY A 611 34.76 -5.21 -5.17
C GLY A 611 33.89 -5.01 -3.92
N ARG A 612 32.82 -4.21 -4.00
CA ARG A 612 31.86 -3.97 -2.91
C ARG A 612 30.50 -4.58 -3.21
N GLU A 613 29.70 -4.69 -2.16
CA GLU A 613 28.29 -5.06 -2.27
C GLU A 613 27.47 -3.83 -2.66
N ASN A 614 26.67 -3.97 -3.71
CA ASN A 614 25.85 -2.91 -4.28
C ASN A 614 24.39 -3.31 -4.20
N PHE A 615 23.57 -2.41 -3.68
CA PHE A 615 22.12 -2.56 -3.63
C PHE A 615 21.52 -1.60 -4.66
N PRO A 616 20.83 -2.10 -5.69
CA PRO A 616 20.13 -1.24 -6.62
C PRO A 616 18.95 -0.59 -5.89
N VAL A 617 18.77 0.70 -6.09
CA VAL A 617 17.65 1.47 -5.56
C VAL A 617 16.92 2.15 -6.69
N PHE A 618 15.61 2.31 -6.52
CA PHE A 618 14.74 2.83 -7.57
C PHE A 618 13.80 3.90 -7.04
N HIS A 619 13.46 4.84 -7.91
CA HIS A 619 12.37 5.80 -7.73
C HIS A 619 11.42 5.68 -8.92
N ILE A 620 10.12 5.62 -8.67
CA ILE A 620 9.11 5.79 -9.72
C ILE A 620 8.60 7.23 -9.68
N MET A 621 8.82 7.96 -10.76
CA MET A 621 8.13 9.22 -10.98
C MET A 621 6.85 8.94 -11.77
N ASP A 622 5.71 9.06 -11.07
CA ASP A 622 4.38 9.07 -11.66
C ASP A 622 4.01 10.51 -12.07
N ARG A 623 3.10 10.68 -13.02
CA ARG A 623 2.51 11.97 -13.41
C ARG A 623 1.70 12.63 -12.26
N HIS A 624 1.61 12.00 -11.10
CA HIS A 624 0.78 12.40 -9.96
C HIS A 624 1.40 13.45 -9.02
N ASP A 625 2.37 14.25 -9.50
CA ASP A 625 2.73 15.52 -8.84
C ASP A 625 1.63 16.60 -9.02
N GLU A 626 0.48 16.27 -9.62
CA GLU A 626 -0.78 17.01 -9.48
C GLU A 626 -1.57 16.56 -8.23
N GLU A 627 -1.58 17.44 -7.22
CA GLU A 627 -2.24 17.35 -5.91
C GLU A 627 -3.57 16.54 -5.86
N GLY A 628 -3.54 15.35 -5.27
CA GLY A 628 -4.74 14.58 -4.90
C GLY A 628 -4.47 13.55 -3.79
N PRO A 629 -5.38 13.38 -2.80
CA PRO A 629 -5.18 12.40 -1.74
C PRO A 629 -5.65 11.01 -2.22
N ILE A 630 -4.67 10.12 -2.40
CA ILE A 630 -4.81 8.66 -2.52
C ILE A 630 -5.38 8.19 -3.88
N ALA A 631 -4.56 8.25 -4.93
CA ALA A 631 -4.71 7.39 -6.11
C ALA A 631 -3.85 6.12 -5.94
N PRO A 632 -4.25 4.98 -6.52
CA PRO A 632 -3.39 3.78 -6.58
C PRO A 632 -2.07 4.14 -7.28
N VAL A 633 -0.96 3.85 -6.63
CA VAL A 633 0.39 4.23 -7.08
C VAL A 633 0.96 3.07 -7.91
N GLU A 634 1.64 3.39 -9.00
CA GLU A 634 2.48 2.42 -9.71
C GLU A 634 3.48 1.78 -8.73
N THR A 635 3.74 0.48 -8.85
CA THR A 635 4.64 -0.22 -7.92
C THR A 635 5.66 -1.07 -8.65
N LEU A 636 6.89 -1.11 -8.13
CA LEU A 636 7.91 -2.07 -8.56
C LEU A 636 7.87 -3.29 -7.64
N TYR A 637 8.09 -4.47 -8.22
CA TYR A 637 8.13 -5.72 -7.45
C TYR A 637 9.36 -6.57 -7.75
N PHE A 638 10.04 -6.35 -8.88
CA PHE A 638 11.14 -7.19 -9.31
C PHE A 638 12.10 -6.47 -10.26
N ALA A 639 13.38 -6.83 -10.23
CA ALA A 639 14.34 -6.43 -11.25
C ALA A 639 15.28 -7.58 -11.65
N ASN A 640 15.59 -7.64 -12.94
CA ASN A 640 16.66 -8.46 -13.48
C ASN A 640 17.87 -7.58 -13.77
N ILE A 641 19.07 -8.07 -13.47
CA ILE A 641 20.35 -7.43 -13.79
C ILE A 641 21.16 -8.41 -14.64
N TYR A 642 21.31 -8.09 -15.91
CA TYR A 642 22.16 -8.81 -16.85
C TYR A 642 23.54 -8.16 -16.83
N VAL A 643 24.54 -8.91 -16.36
CA VAL A 643 25.93 -8.48 -16.50
C VAL A 643 26.42 -8.87 -17.88
N GLN A 644 26.99 -7.91 -18.58
CA GLN A 644 27.63 -8.13 -19.87
C GLN A 644 29.00 -7.46 -19.83
N THR A 645 30.02 -8.12 -20.37
CA THR A 645 31.28 -7.41 -20.64
C THR A 645 31.05 -6.44 -21.79
N LEU A 646 31.77 -5.32 -21.81
CA LEU A 646 31.73 -4.35 -22.92
C LEU A 646 31.91 -4.99 -24.31
N TRP A 647 32.45 -6.22 -24.40
CA TRP A 647 32.66 -7.02 -25.62
C TRP A 647 31.52 -7.99 -25.96
N GLY A 648 30.29 -7.76 -25.50
CA GLY A 648 29.14 -8.57 -25.89
C GLY A 648 29.00 -9.93 -25.20
N THR A 649 29.92 -10.30 -24.29
CA THR A 649 29.84 -11.59 -23.61
C THR A 649 28.86 -11.49 -22.44
N MET A 650 27.70 -12.13 -22.59
CA MET A 650 26.75 -12.24 -21.48
C MET A 650 27.39 -13.03 -20.33
N GLY A 651 27.43 -12.38 -19.17
CA GLY A 651 27.96 -12.88 -17.92
C GLY A 651 26.86 -13.42 -17.01
N LYS A 652 27.00 -13.14 -15.72
CA LYS A 652 26.04 -13.58 -14.69
C LYS A 652 24.75 -12.78 -14.78
N MET A 653 23.65 -13.44 -14.45
CA MET A 653 22.36 -12.79 -14.22
C MET A 653 22.11 -12.74 -12.71
N TYR A 654 21.61 -11.60 -12.24
CA TYR A 654 21.12 -11.43 -10.88
C TYR A 654 19.64 -11.08 -10.94
N ASP A 655 18.87 -11.75 -10.10
CA ASP A 655 17.44 -11.48 -9.95
C ASP A 655 17.21 -10.95 -8.54
N THR A 656 16.42 -9.89 -8.44
CA THR A 656 16.08 -9.31 -7.16
C THR A 656 14.61 -8.98 -7.07
N ASP A 657 13.98 -9.46 -5.98
CA ASP A 657 12.73 -8.87 -5.51
C ASP A 657 13.01 -7.41 -5.11
N ILE A 658 12.02 -6.55 -5.30
CA ILE A 658 12.11 -5.15 -4.94
C ILE A 658 11.24 -4.91 -3.70
N ASP A 659 11.89 -4.43 -2.63
CA ASP A 659 11.24 -4.04 -1.39
C ASP A 659 11.07 -2.53 -1.32
N ARG A 660 10.00 -2.08 -0.66
CA ARG A 660 9.75 -0.65 -0.43
C ARG A 660 10.50 -0.15 0.80
N ARG A 661 10.96 1.09 0.75
CA ARG A 661 11.58 1.86 1.83
C ARG A 661 10.71 3.07 2.19
N VAL A 662 10.83 3.55 3.42
CA VAL A 662 10.06 4.70 3.94
C VAL A 662 11.00 5.87 4.22
N GLY A 663 10.58 7.08 3.84
CA GLY A 663 11.37 8.31 4.08
C GLY A 663 12.58 8.48 3.18
N CYS A 664 12.66 7.72 2.09
CA CYS A 664 13.72 7.74 1.08
C CYS A 664 13.19 8.38 -0.22
N SER A 665 14.01 9.15 -0.93
CA SER A 665 13.72 9.64 -2.28
C SER A 665 13.74 8.50 -3.30
N PHE A 666 14.59 7.50 -3.08
CA PHE A 666 14.53 6.23 -3.80
C PHE A 666 13.76 5.22 -2.95
N GLU A 667 12.44 5.17 -3.10
CA GLU A 667 11.53 4.41 -2.25
C GLU A 667 11.56 2.89 -2.48
N TYR A 668 12.37 2.39 -3.40
CA TYR A 668 12.51 0.97 -3.70
C TYR A 668 13.96 0.51 -3.59
N ILE A 669 14.19 -0.73 -3.15
CA ILE A 669 15.51 -1.34 -3.02
C ILE A 669 15.50 -2.81 -3.42
N GLY A 670 16.53 -3.25 -4.13
CA GLY A 670 16.81 -4.65 -4.40
C GLY A 670 17.92 -5.22 -3.51
N LYS A 671 18.09 -6.54 -3.58
CA LYS A 671 19.13 -7.35 -2.94
C LYS A 671 20.52 -6.99 -3.45
N GLY A 672 21.50 -7.20 -2.59
CA GLY A 672 22.90 -6.91 -2.86
C GLY A 672 23.50 -7.84 -3.92
N PHE A 673 24.29 -7.27 -4.83
CA PHE A 673 25.14 -8.00 -5.77
C PHE A 673 26.57 -7.41 -5.77
N ARG A 674 27.51 -8.11 -6.43
CA ARG A 674 28.91 -7.66 -6.55
C ARG A 674 29.36 -7.73 -7.99
N CYS A 675 29.99 -6.66 -8.46
CA CYS A 675 30.68 -6.66 -9.74
C CYS A 675 31.91 -7.57 -9.69
N SER A 676 32.13 -8.37 -10.73
CA SER A 676 33.32 -9.24 -10.85
C SER A 676 34.49 -8.54 -11.53
N SER A 677 34.25 -7.43 -12.25
CA SER A 677 35.28 -6.64 -12.95
C SER A 677 34.89 -5.15 -13.02
N THR A 678 35.85 -4.29 -13.34
CA THR A 678 35.67 -2.82 -13.49
C THR A 678 35.18 -2.41 -14.88
N ASP A 679 34.96 -3.37 -15.78
CA ASP A 679 34.51 -3.18 -17.16
C ASP A 679 33.18 -3.91 -17.44
N GLU A 680 32.49 -4.32 -16.37
CA GLU A 680 31.15 -4.91 -16.45
C GLU A 680 30.11 -3.82 -16.68
N MET A 681 29.28 -4.05 -17.70
CA MET A 681 28.05 -3.31 -17.94
C MET A 681 26.88 -4.07 -17.32
N LEU A 682 25.95 -3.31 -16.76
CA LEU A 682 24.75 -3.80 -16.12
C LEU A 682 23.56 -3.34 -16.97
N LEU A 683 22.80 -4.27 -17.52
CA LEU A 683 21.48 -4.01 -18.07
C LEU A 683 20.45 -4.38 -17.01
N ILE A 684 19.72 -3.40 -16.51
CA ILE A 684 18.73 -3.56 -15.44
C ILE A 684 17.36 -3.45 -16.08
N MET A 685 16.51 -4.46 -15.87
CA MET A 685 15.10 -4.44 -16.23
C MET A 685 14.27 -4.40 -14.96
N ALA A 686 13.69 -3.24 -14.63
CA ALA A 686 12.79 -3.08 -13.51
C ALA A 686 11.35 -3.38 -13.95
N SER A 687 10.70 -4.31 -13.25
CA SER A 687 9.34 -4.76 -13.49
C SER A 687 8.40 -4.24 -12.41
N GLY A 688 7.24 -3.75 -12.85
CA GLY A 688 6.22 -3.18 -11.99
C GLY A 688 4.81 -3.42 -12.49
N VAL A 689 3.84 -2.93 -11.73
CA VAL A 689 2.44 -2.83 -12.16
C VAL A 689 1.94 -1.41 -12.01
N ASP A 690 1.13 -0.97 -12.96
CA ASP A 690 0.46 0.31 -12.89
C ASP A 690 -0.74 0.29 -11.93
N ASP A 691 -1.44 1.42 -11.84
CA ASP A 691 -2.62 1.62 -11.00
C ASP A 691 -3.83 0.75 -11.38
N ASN A 692 -3.80 0.14 -12.57
CA ASN A 692 -4.78 -0.82 -13.08
C ASN A 692 -4.27 -2.26 -13.02
N ASN A 693 -3.19 -2.49 -12.28
CA ASN A 693 -2.53 -3.79 -12.12
C ASN A 693 -2.06 -4.38 -13.47
N GLN A 694 -1.80 -3.53 -14.47
CA GLN A 694 -1.16 -3.94 -15.72
C GLN A 694 0.35 -3.92 -15.54
N PRO A 695 1.04 -5.01 -15.92
CA PRO A 695 2.47 -5.10 -15.70
C PRO A 695 3.22 -4.23 -16.72
N PHE A 696 4.34 -3.64 -16.31
CA PHE A 696 5.25 -2.88 -17.16
C PHE A 696 6.71 -3.23 -16.85
N ASN A 697 7.58 -3.01 -17.83
CA ASN A 697 9.03 -3.09 -17.67
C ASN A 697 9.68 -1.77 -18.11
N ARG A 698 10.74 -1.36 -17.42
CA ARG A 698 11.63 -0.26 -17.80
C ARG A 698 13.06 -0.76 -17.77
N GLU A 699 13.78 -0.46 -18.85
CA GLU A 699 15.19 -0.81 -18.95
C GLU A 699 16.06 0.38 -18.58
N SER A 700 17.18 0.10 -17.94
CA SER A 700 18.21 1.06 -17.55
C SER A 700 19.58 0.41 -17.68
N ILE A 701 20.60 1.21 -17.94
CA ILE A 701 21.97 0.73 -18.09
C ILE A 701 22.82 1.39 -17.02
N ALA A 702 23.73 0.63 -16.44
CA ALA A 702 24.76 1.10 -15.52
C ALA A 702 26.06 0.33 -15.75
N TRP A 703 27.10 0.66 -15.00
CA TRP A 703 28.41 0.01 -15.11
C TRP A 703 29.02 -0.20 -13.73
N CYS A 704 30.06 -1.02 -13.70
CA CYS A 704 30.88 -1.27 -12.53
C CYS A 704 32.14 -0.41 -12.55
N LYS A 705 32.49 0.19 -11.40
CA LYS A 705 33.68 1.06 -11.27
C LYS A 705 34.45 0.77 -9.98
N GLU A 706 35.78 0.78 -10.02
CA GLU A 706 36.60 0.77 -8.80
C GLU A 706 36.30 2.00 -7.93
N ALA A 707 36.20 1.81 -6.61
CA ALA A 707 36.05 2.95 -5.71
C ALA A 707 37.34 3.78 -5.75
N ASP A 708 37.25 5.07 -6.06
CA ASP A 708 38.39 5.95 -5.86
C ASP A 708 38.83 5.87 -4.40
N GLU A 709 40.12 5.58 -4.14
CA GLU A 709 40.67 5.81 -2.81
C GLU A 709 40.42 7.29 -2.48
N PRO A 710 39.89 7.61 -1.28
CA PRO A 710 39.74 9.01 -0.90
C PRO A 710 41.12 9.68 -1.03
N PRO A 711 41.22 10.90 -1.59
CA PRO A 711 42.50 11.56 -1.76
C PRO A 711 43.21 11.57 -0.41
N HIS A 712 44.41 10.97 -0.39
CA HIS A 712 45.30 11.01 0.76
C HIS A 712 45.34 12.45 1.28
N GLN A 713 44.77 12.69 2.47
CA GLN A 713 44.94 13.97 3.14
C GLN A 713 46.45 14.19 3.30
N PRO A 714 47.03 15.26 2.72
CA PRO A 714 48.41 15.59 3.03
C PRO A 714 48.47 15.95 4.53
N ALA A 715 49.43 15.32 5.21
CA ALA A 715 49.69 15.47 6.64
C ALA A 715 49.98 16.92 7.07
#